data_AF-A1AYZ6-F1
#
_entry.id   AF-A1AYZ6-F1
#
_cell.length_a   1.000
_cell.length_b   1.000
_cell.length_c   1.000
_cell.angle_alpha   90.00
_cell.angle_beta   90.00
_cell.angle_gamma   90.00
#
_symmetry.space_group_name_H-M   'P 1'
#
loop_
_entity.id
_entity.type
_entity.pdbx_description
1 polymer ?
#
loop_
_entity_poly.entity_id
_entity_poly.type
_entity_poly.pdbx_seq_one_letter_code
_entity_poly.pdbx_strand_id
1 'polypeptide(L)'
;MPQVGPWLVATWKAGGIGAALLKTAAAVAINMAVAKLTAPGGPRPQEITTELRSSNAKRIRHLGRVRASGAVMFWEWAYAGGERRLFKLLAVAQGGMNNVLQWYLDGEPVEVDANGYVTTAPWNKGNIRLRWRKGIQGDQWDGGNYADLRAAFPSQWTEAHRLRGVGTILATFDAVGGEDIAEVYSGGEPEVSALIEGASGYWAVDGSAINGRNPAVHLSDIVANPVYGALAPSDIDLASLGVARSDCNADVPTDGGTRSRYQSGISYALSDPIKDTAQKLLDAMGGRAWITPEGKLAVEAGVWRPPTVTIEERHIVEMEYGAGTERINRVTTLVPTYVAPQVRWQEANADPVEDADAIARWGEGEPKGVDLLPVQHHGQAGHLCKQMLARMNPDRRMTVKLRAFGLRLIGERLVALNIPRLGLVSVPFWIDGLEFDGTNVMVDLIEAEPASFDWTAEEEGEPPAVLTDIDRGTATRDAAITSVTLITDDGPPYIRIEGTLSAQRGDQLMAQFRRTGSALAWTDMISEATSGNGFSFRTMPLGDLSEYDFRVFFGRYSNGSSGRELQMLSVPVVVTGVDVVANGNPPDEPVVISASGSAGDNLIVTFTVDLGANYHRTGLYRAASGAPFGSATLVKWSFDQSSQVTMTAAIPPSGARFWLRSENESQVGSDPVEVGDYPA
;
A
#
# COMPACT_ATOMS: atom_id res chain seq x y z
N MET A 1 -38.87 -37.59 -16.11
CA MET A 1 -38.26 -37.59 -14.77
C MET A 1 -36.76 -37.72 -14.95
N PRO A 2 -35.98 -36.64 -14.95
CA PRO A 2 -34.53 -36.72 -14.91
C PRO A 2 -34.10 -37.05 -13.48
N GLN A 3 -33.25 -38.06 -13.37
CA GLN A 3 -32.73 -38.61 -12.14
C GLN A 3 -31.72 -37.63 -11.53
N VAL A 4 -31.96 -37.19 -10.29
CA VAL A 4 -30.96 -36.52 -9.45
C VAL A 4 -29.85 -37.55 -9.19
N GLY A 5 -28.71 -37.33 -9.83
CA GLY A 5 -27.58 -38.24 -9.85
C GLY A 5 -26.74 -38.27 -8.56
N PRO A 6 -25.81 -39.22 -8.46
CA PRO A 6 -25.17 -39.72 -7.25
C PRO A 6 -24.09 -38.78 -6.71
N TRP A 7 -24.48 -37.71 -6.00
CA TRP A 7 -23.53 -36.72 -5.45
C TRP A 7 -23.19 -36.92 -3.95
N LEU A 8 -23.71 -37.99 -3.34
CA LEU A 8 -23.46 -38.32 -1.92
C LEU A 8 -23.16 -39.83 -1.74
N VAL A 9 -22.08 -40.31 -2.35
CA VAL A 9 -21.52 -41.63 -2.02
C VAL A 9 -20.17 -41.44 -1.34
N ALA A 10 -20.20 -41.31 0.00
CA ALA A 10 -19.05 -41.65 0.82
C ALA A 10 -19.21 -43.13 1.24
N THR A 11 -18.40 -43.98 0.64
CA THR A 11 -18.06 -45.36 1.07
C THR A 11 -19.18 -46.41 1.08
N TRP A 12 -19.32 -47.16 -0.02
CA TRP A 12 -19.91 -48.51 0.01
C TRP A 12 -18.78 -49.53 -0.16
N LYS A 13 -18.52 -50.33 0.90
CA LYS A 13 -17.82 -51.61 0.72
C LYS A 13 -18.78 -52.53 -0.03
N ALA A 14 -18.41 -52.90 -1.26
CA ALA A 14 -19.18 -53.79 -2.11
C ALA A 14 -19.33 -55.16 -1.45
N GLY A 15 -20.57 -55.59 -1.25
CA GLY A 15 -20.94 -56.95 -0.92
C GLY A 15 -22.35 -57.25 -1.42
N GLY A 16 -22.46 -58.12 -2.42
CA GLY A 16 -23.69 -58.86 -2.73
C GLY A 16 -24.64 -58.23 -3.75
N ILE A 17 -24.66 -58.83 -4.94
CA ILE A 17 -25.65 -58.62 -6.00
C ILE A 17 -27.01 -59.22 -5.56
N GLY A 18 -28.09 -58.44 -5.57
CA GLY A 18 -29.46 -58.98 -5.53
C GLY A 18 -30.51 -58.11 -4.85
N ALA A 19 -31.57 -57.79 -5.61
CA ALA A 19 -32.83 -57.09 -5.24
C ALA A 19 -32.82 -55.55 -5.22
N ALA A 20 -33.29 -55.01 -6.36
CA ALA A 20 -33.71 -53.62 -6.55
C ALA A 20 -35.12 -53.37 -5.97
N LEU A 21 -35.37 -52.11 -5.60
CA LEU A 21 -36.61 -51.45 -5.13
C LEU A 21 -36.74 -51.27 -3.60
N LEU A 22 -36.72 -49.99 -3.18
CA LEU A 22 -36.80 -49.41 -1.83
C LEU A 22 -35.55 -49.48 -0.92
N LYS A 23 -34.49 -48.73 -1.29
CA LYS A 23 -33.42 -48.30 -0.37
C LYS A 23 -32.96 -46.86 -0.67
N THR A 24 -33.86 -45.88 -0.55
CA THR A 24 -33.51 -44.45 -0.64
C THR A 24 -34.10 -43.69 0.53
N ALA A 25 -33.40 -43.78 1.66
CA ALA A 25 -33.41 -42.79 2.73
C ALA A 25 -32.03 -42.84 3.41
N ALA A 26 -30.97 -42.58 2.64
CA ALA A 26 -29.66 -42.29 3.20
C ALA A 26 -29.64 -40.81 3.53
N ALA A 27 -30.05 -40.46 4.75
CA ALA A 27 -29.82 -39.13 5.28
C ALA A 27 -28.32 -38.97 5.52
N VAL A 28 -27.60 -38.46 4.52
CA VAL A 28 -26.21 -38.07 4.70
C VAL A 28 -26.21 -36.76 5.49
N ALA A 29 -26.23 -36.87 6.82
CA ALA A 29 -25.77 -35.81 7.69
C ALA A 29 -24.26 -35.70 7.47
N ILE A 30 -23.80 -34.62 6.85
CA ILE A 30 -22.37 -34.37 6.70
C ILE A 30 -21.84 -34.05 8.10
N ASN A 31 -21.09 -34.98 8.69
CA ASN A 31 -20.32 -34.75 9.91
C ASN A 31 -19.13 -33.83 9.61
N MET A 32 -19.42 -32.52 9.57
CA MET A 32 -18.51 -31.45 9.15
C MET A 32 -17.44 -31.11 10.20
N ALA A 33 -17.73 -31.28 11.50
CA ALA A 33 -16.85 -30.79 12.57
C ALA A 33 -15.48 -31.51 12.64
N VAL A 34 -15.41 -32.79 12.24
CA VAL A 34 -14.15 -33.57 12.21
C VAL A 34 -13.48 -33.54 10.84
N ALA A 35 -14.25 -33.55 9.75
CA ALA A 35 -13.72 -33.52 8.38
C ALA A 35 -12.93 -32.23 8.06
N LYS A 36 -13.21 -31.14 8.78
CA LYS A 36 -12.53 -29.85 8.61
C LYS A 36 -11.07 -29.85 9.05
N LEU A 37 -10.69 -30.80 9.92
CA LEU A 37 -9.33 -30.91 10.45
C LEU A 37 -8.37 -31.57 9.45
N THR A 38 -8.87 -32.03 8.32
CA THR A 38 -8.12 -32.77 7.29
C THR A 38 -8.51 -32.40 5.84
N ALA A 39 -9.32 -31.35 5.61
CA ALA A 39 -9.85 -31.02 4.28
C ALA A 39 -8.83 -30.32 3.36
N PRO A 40 -8.77 -30.65 2.05
CA PRO A 40 -7.85 -30.04 1.10
C PRO A 40 -8.20 -28.56 0.80
N GLY A 41 -7.15 -27.73 0.72
CA GLY A 41 -7.26 -26.27 0.59
C GLY A 41 -7.62 -25.82 -0.83
N GLY A 42 -8.60 -24.92 -0.93
CA GLY A 42 -8.73 -24.06 -2.11
C GLY A 42 -7.71 -22.91 -2.06
N PRO A 43 -7.73 -21.98 -3.03
CA PRO A 43 -6.75 -20.90 -3.07
C PRO A 43 -6.83 -20.07 -1.79
N ARG A 44 -5.70 -19.99 -1.08
CA ARG A 44 -5.62 -19.22 0.17
C ARG A 44 -5.55 -17.73 -0.15
N PRO A 45 -6.15 -16.85 0.67
CA PRO A 45 -6.11 -15.41 0.47
C PRO A 45 -4.73 -14.86 0.08
N GLN A 46 -3.65 -15.33 0.74
CA GLN A 46 -2.28 -14.90 0.45
C GLN A 46 -1.82 -15.22 -0.99
N GLU A 47 -2.26 -16.33 -1.58
CA GLU A 47 -1.91 -16.72 -2.95
C GLU A 47 -2.62 -15.87 -4.00
N ILE A 48 -3.76 -15.28 -3.64
CA ILE A 48 -4.60 -14.50 -4.56
C ILE A 48 -4.17 -13.03 -4.53
N THR A 49 -3.55 -12.57 -3.45
CA THR A 49 -3.02 -11.20 -3.38
C THR A 49 -1.80 -10.96 -4.27
N THR A 50 -1.18 -12.03 -4.78
CA THR A 50 0.00 -11.92 -5.64
C THR A 50 -0.33 -12.11 -7.11
N GLU A 51 0.45 -11.46 -7.97
CA GLU A 51 0.28 -11.52 -9.40
C GLU A 51 0.71 -12.88 -9.96
N LEU A 52 -0.20 -13.54 -10.67
CA LEU A 52 0.08 -14.86 -11.23
C LEU A 52 0.62 -14.75 -12.66
N ARG A 53 1.87 -15.17 -12.86
CA ARG A 53 2.50 -15.34 -14.18
C ARG A 53 2.55 -16.83 -14.53
N SER A 54 1.47 -17.36 -15.10
CA SER A 54 1.37 -18.76 -15.52
C SER A 54 0.59 -18.89 -16.82
N SER A 55 1.05 -19.77 -17.71
CA SER A 55 0.38 -20.07 -18.97
C SER A 55 -0.95 -20.82 -18.79
N ASN A 56 -1.14 -21.47 -17.63
CA ASN A 56 -2.36 -22.21 -17.30
C ASN A 56 -2.92 -21.75 -15.94
N ALA A 57 -3.08 -20.43 -15.79
CA ALA A 57 -3.72 -19.85 -14.63
C ALA A 57 -5.18 -20.33 -14.50
N LYS A 58 -5.57 -20.71 -13.28
CA LYS A 58 -6.95 -21.08 -12.98
C LYS A 58 -7.85 -19.83 -13.03
N ARG A 59 -9.09 -20.00 -13.50
CA ARG A 59 -10.11 -18.94 -13.44
C ARG A 59 -10.67 -18.87 -12.03
N ILE A 60 -10.45 -17.74 -11.36
CA ILE A 60 -10.91 -17.50 -9.99
C ILE A 60 -12.18 -16.64 -10.02
N ARG A 61 -13.20 -17.05 -9.27
CA ARG A 61 -14.41 -16.28 -9.04
C ARG A 61 -14.38 -15.75 -7.60
N HIS A 62 -14.81 -14.50 -7.44
CA HIS A 62 -14.85 -13.79 -6.17
C HIS A 62 -16.28 -13.39 -5.82
N LEU A 63 -16.69 -13.61 -4.57
CA LEU A 63 -17.98 -13.20 -4.03
C LEU A 63 -17.76 -12.44 -2.71
N GLY A 64 -18.51 -11.35 -2.52
CA GLY A 64 -18.30 -10.45 -1.37
C GLY A 64 -17.08 -9.55 -1.54
N ARG A 65 -16.45 -9.15 -0.44
CA ARG A 65 -15.24 -8.32 -0.46
C ARG A 65 -14.01 -9.21 -0.37
N VAL A 66 -13.06 -9.07 -1.28
CA VAL A 66 -11.81 -9.84 -1.23
C VAL A 66 -10.66 -8.97 -1.74
N ARG A 67 -9.48 -9.14 -1.16
CA ARG A 67 -8.26 -8.57 -1.74
C ARG A 67 -7.73 -9.58 -2.76
N ALA A 68 -7.61 -9.13 -4.00
CA ALA A 68 -7.18 -9.97 -5.10
C ALA A 68 -6.25 -9.20 -6.04
N SER A 69 -5.25 -9.92 -6.53
CA SER A 69 -4.56 -9.64 -7.78
C SER A 69 -5.10 -10.59 -8.85
N GLY A 70 -4.53 -10.53 -10.05
CA GLY A 70 -4.98 -11.31 -11.19
C GLY A 70 -3.87 -12.04 -11.91
N ALA A 71 -4.28 -12.90 -12.84
CA ALA A 71 -3.36 -13.50 -13.79
C ALA A 71 -2.94 -12.47 -14.83
N VAL A 72 -1.63 -12.35 -15.09
CA VAL A 72 -1.09 -11.43 -16.09
C VAL A 72 -1.46 -11.92 -17.49
N MET A 73 -2.31 -11.14 -18.17
CA MET A 73 -2.79 -11.43 -19.53
C MET A 73 -2.01 -10.68 -20.61
N PHE A 74 -1.46 -9.51 -20.26
CA PHE A 74 -0.66 -8.69 -21.15
C PHE A 74 0.42 -7.98 -20.35
N TRP A 75 1.63 -7.98 -20.88
CA TRP A 75 2.79 -7.33 -20.29
C TRP A 75 3.73 -6.89 -21.41
N GLU A 76 3.77 -5.60 -21.73
CA GLU A 76 4.70 -5.05 -22.72
C GLU A 76 4.93 -3.55 -22.56
N TRP A 77 6.05 -3.07 -23.08
CA TRP A 77 6.44 -1.67 -23.12
C TRP A 77 6.05 -1.00 -24.44
N ALA A 78 5.54 0.22 -24.37
CA ALA A 78 5.31 1.07 -25.53
C ALA A 78 5.72 2.52 -25.25
N TYR A 79 6.02 3.26 -26.30
CA TYR A 79 6.10 4.72 -26.21
C TYR A 79 4.69 5.30 -26.36
N ALA A 80 4.18 5.96 -25.32
CA ALA A 80 2.85 6.53 -25.29
C ALA A 80 2.90 7.90 -24.60
N GLY A 81 2.40 8.94 -25.26
CA GLY A 81 2.37 10.30 -24.68
C GLY A 81 3.75 10.93 -24.48
N GLY A 82 4.78 10.49 -25.22
CA GLY A 82 6.15 11.02 -25.11
C GLY A 82 7.05 10.26 -24.14
N GLU A 83 6.48 9.33 -23.36
CA GLU A 83 7.22 8.53 -22.38
C GLU A 83 7.18 7.04 -22.72
N ARG A 84 8.17 6.29 -22.24
CA ARG A 84 8.19 4.83 -22.33
C ARG A 84 7.38 4.27 -21.17
N ARG A 85 6.27 3.60 -21.45
CA ARG A 85 5.29 3.12 -20.47
C ARG A 85 5.12 1.61 -20.54
N LEU A 86 5.16 0.93 -19.39
CA LEU A 86 4.80 -0.47 -19.24
C LEU A 86 3.28 -0.58 -19.13
N PHE A 87 2.68 -1.48 -19.90
CA PHE A 87 1.27 -1.83 -19.80
C PHE A 87 1.13 -3.23 -19.22
N LYS A 88 0.39 -3.33 -18.11
CA LYS A 88 0.19 -4.56 -17.36
C LYS A 88 -1.29 -4.81 -17.17
N LEU A 89 -1.81 -5.82 -17.86
CA LEU A 89 -3.23 -6.20 -17.78
C LEU A 89 -3.39 -7.46 -16.94
N LEU A 90 -4.14 -7.34 -15.85
CA LEU A 90 -4.46 -8.42 -14.93
C LEU A 90 -5.92 -8.87 -15.13
N ALA A 91 -6.13 -10.17 -15.30
CA ALA A 91 -7.45 -10.79 -15.22
C ALA A 91 -7.71 -11.23 -13.78
N VAL A 92 -8.62 -10.53 -13.10
CA VAL A 92 -8.84 -10.66 -11.65
C VAL A 92 -10.06 -11.53 -11.37
N ALA A 93 -11.23 -11.15 -11.86
CA ALA A 93 -12.50 -11.68 -11.36
C ALA A 93 -13.34 -12.35 -12.45
N GLN A 94 -13.47 -13.69 -12.41
CA GLN A 94 -14.38 -14.41 -13.28
C GLN A 94 -15.85 -14.14 -12.95
N GLY A 95 -16.62 -13.73 -13.96
CA GLY A 95 -17.99 -13.26 -13.83
C GLY A 95 -18.09 -11.80 -13.37
N GLY A 96 -16.96 -11.09 -13.37
CA GLY A 96 -16.87 -9.66 -13.12
C GLY A 96 -16.64 -9.27 -11.66
N MET A 97 -16.46 -7.98 -11.45
CA MET A 97 -16.35 -7.33 -10.13
C MET A 97 -17.18 -6.05 -10.13
N ASN A 98 -17.89 -5.79 -9.04
CA ASN A 98 -18.81 -4.66 -8.93
C ASN A 98 -18.09 -3.33 -8.68
N ASN A 99 -17.01 -3.37 -7.89
CA ASN A 99 -16.27 -2.18 -7.51
C ASN A 99 -14.82 -2.50 -7.12
N VAL A 100 -13.94 -1.50 -7.21
CA VAL A 100 -12.63 -1.48 -6.54
C VAL A 100 -12.72 -0.50 -5.38
N LEU A 101 -12.53 -1.00 -4.16
CA LEU A 101 -12.68 -0.23 -2.92
C LEU A 101 -11.36 0.40 -2.45
N GLN A 102 -10.25 -0.30 -2.62
CA GLN A 102 -8.91 0.16 -2.25
C GLN A 102 -7.88 -0.44 -3.20
N TRP A 103 -6.91 0.36 -3.64
CA TRP A 103 -5.76 -0.12 -4.40
C TRP A 103 -4.59 -0.41 -3.48
N TYR A 104 -3.76 -1.38 -3.86
CA TYR A 104 -2.51 -1.70 -3.18
C TYR A 104 -1.36 -1.82 -4.18
N LEU A 105 -0.23 -1.19 -3.85
CA LEU A 105 1.03 -1.34 -4.55
C LEU A 105 2.08 -1.90 -3.58
N ASP A 106 2.72 -3.00 -3.95
CA ASP A 106 3.72 -3.70 -3.11
C ASP A 106 3.23 -3.97 -1.68
N GLY A 107 1.94 -4.25 -1.52
CA GLY A 107 1.35 -4.49 -0.21
C GLY A 107 0.76 -3.27 0.48
N GLU A 108 1.11 -2.05 0.05
CA GLU A 108 0.74 -0.77 0.67
C GLU A 108 -0.51 -0.16 0.04
N PRO A 109 -1.45 0.40 0.82
CA PRO A 109 -2.64 1.05 0.29
C PRO A 109 -2.28 2.33 -0.47
N VAL A 110 -2.93 2.55 -1.61
CA VAL A 110 -2.78 3.78 -2.41
C VAL A 110 -4.13 4.32 -2.85
N GLU A 111 -4.20 5.64 -2.97
CA GLU A 111 -5.34 6.38 -3.51
C GLU A 111 -5.10 6.74 -4.96
N VAL A 112 -6.19 6.83 -5.73
CA VAL A 112 -6.16 7.21 -7.14
C VAL A 112 -7.12 8.36 -7.42
N ASP A 113 -6.74 9.23 -8.35
CA ASP A 113 -7.62 10.29 -8.84
C ASP A 113 -8.73 9.76 -9.78
N ALA A 114 -9.60 10.66 -10.24
CA ALA A 114 -10.69 10.32 -11.16
C ALA A 114 -10.20 9.75 -12.52
N ASN A 115 -8.96 10.01 -12.90
CA ASN A 115 -8.34 9.49 -14.11
C ASN A 115 -7.59 8.17 -13.89
N GLY A 116 -7.43 7.75 -12.63
CA GLY A 116 -6.73 6.55 -12.20
C GLY A 116 -5.25 6.78 -11.84
N TYR A 117 -4.75 8.02 -11.77
CA TYR A 117 -3.37 8.28 -11.37
C TYR A 117 -3.21 8.16 -9.86
N VAL A 118 -2.13 7.53 -9.42
CA VAL A 118 -1.83 7.35 -8.00
C VAL A 118 -1.47 8.71 -7.37
N THR A 119 -2.10 9.03 -6.24
CA THR A 119 -1.91 10.29 -5.51
C THR A 119 -1.17 10.14 -4.18
N THR A 120 -0.91 8.90 -3.74
CA THR A 120 -0.23 8.59 -2.48
C THR A 120 1.30 8.57 -2.65
N ALA A 121 2.02 9.27 -1.77
CA ALA A 121 3.49 9.23 -1.74
C ALA A 121 4.01 7.83 -1.34
N PRO A 122 5.15 7.36 -1.87
CA PRO A 122 6.08 8.03 -2.79
C PRO A 122 5.66 7.97 -4.28
N TRP A 123 4.56 7.28 -4.60
CA TRP A 123 4.12 7.00 -5.97
C TRP A 123 3.31 8.14 -6.63
N ASN A 124 3.16 9.28 -5.96
CA ASN A 124 2.35 10.42 -6.37
C ASN A 124 2.98 11.31 -7.47
N LYS A 125 3.95 10.78 -8.22
CA LYS A 125 4.71 11.52 -9.24
C LYS A 125 3.99 11.64 -10.58
N GLY A 126 2.82 11.02 -10.73
CA GLY A 126 2.06 10.98 -11.98
C GLY A 126 2.44 9.83 -12.93
N ASN A 127 3.35 8.95 -12.50
CA ASN A 127 3.95 7.91 -13.34
C ASN A 127 3.18 6.58 -13.30
N ILE A 128 2.31 6.42 -12.32
CA ILE A 128 1.53 5.19 -12.11
C ILE A 128 0.06 5.50 -12.32
N ARG A 129 -0.57 4.71 -13.19
CA ARG A 129 -2.01 4.80 -13.44
C ARG A 129 -2.66 3.43 -13.32
N LEU A 130 -3.64 3.33 -12.43
CA LEU A 130 -4.41 2.13 -12.15
C LEU A 130 -5.85 2.34 -12.65
N ARG A 131 -6.30 1.45 -13.52
CA ARG A 131 -7.68 1.45 -14.02
C ARG A 131 -8.24 0.05 -13.95
N TRP A 132 -9.56 -0.03 -13.97
CA TRP A 132 -10.25 -1.30 -13.94
C TRP A 132 -11.47 -1.29 -14.84
N ARG A 133 -11.94 -2.48 -15.17
CA ARG A 133 -13.23 -2.70 -15.85
C ARG A 133 -13.99 -3.80 -15.14
N LYS A 134 -15.29 -3.60 -15.00
CA LYS A 134 -16.18 -4.51 -14.26
C LYS A 134 -16.23 -5.92 -14.85
N GLY A 135 -16.27 -6.04 -16.17
CA GLY A 135 -16.43 -7.34 -16.82
C GLY A 135 -17.80 -7.97 -16.60
N ILE A 136 -18.85 -7.17 -16.37
CA ILE A 136 -20.21 -7.63 -16.07
C ILE A 136 -21.09 -7.51 -17.32
N GLN A 137 -22.00 -8.47 -17.52
CA GLN A 137 -22.96 -8.39 -18.62
C GLN A 137 -23.83 -7.14 -18.50
N GLY A 138 -23.89 -6.33 -19.57
CA GLY A 138 -24.62 -5.06 -19.58
C GLY A 138 -23.82 -3.87 -19.03
N ASP A 139 -22.72 -4.10 -18.32
CA ASP A 139 -21.84 -3.05 -17.76
C ASP A 139 -20.36 -3.43 -17.93
N GLN A 140 -19.75 -2.90 -19.00
CA GLN A 140 -18.35 -3.16 -19.36
C GLN A 140 -18.02 -4.66 -19.55
N TRP A 141 -18.92 -5.42 -20.20
CA TRP A 141 -18.77 -6.87 -20.35
C TRP A 141 -17.44 -7.31 -20.99
N ASP A 142 -17.00 -6.63 -22.04
CA ASP A 142 -15.67 -6.86 -22.61
C ASP A 142 -14.61 -6.19 -21.70
N GLY A 143 -14.10 -6.98 -20.75
CA GLY A 143 -13.12 -6.54 -19.75
C GLY A 143 -11.75 -6.21 -20.32
N GLY A 144 -11.44 -6.67 -21.53
CA GLY A 144 -10.18 -6.37 -22.25
C GLY A 144 -10.23 -5.08 -23.06
N ASN A 145 -11.38 -4.39 -23.09
CA ASN A 145 -11.58 -3.20 -23.91
C ASN A 145 -11.00 -1.94 -23.26
N TYR A 146 -9.67 -1.80 -23.30
CA TYR A 146 -8.95 -0.59 -22.90
C TYR A 146 -8.50 0.18 -24.14
N ALA A 147 -9.03 1.40 -24.33
CA ALA A 147 -8.70 2.23 -25.49
C ALA A 147 -7.19 2.52 -25.59
N ASP A 148 -6.57 2.92 -24.48
CA ASP A 148 -5.14 3.25 -24.43
C ASP A 148 -4.24 2.04 -24.74
N LEU A 149 -4.64 0.84 -24.29
CA LEU A 149 -3.91 -0.39 -24.58
C LEU A 149 -3.97 -0.72 -26.08
N ARG A 150 -5.16 -0.61 -26.68
CA ARG A 150 -5.34 -0.83 -28.13
C ARG A 150 -4.62 0.24 -28.97
N ALA A 151 -4.56 1.48 -28.48
CA ALA A 151 -3.86 2.57 -29.16
C ALA A 151 -2.34 2.36 -29.12
N ALA A 152 -1.80 1.89 -27.98
CA ALA A 152 -0.38 1.58 -27.84
C ALA A 152 0.04 0.32 -28.62
N PHE A 153 -0.85 -0.69 -28.71
CA PHE A 153 -0.55 -1.99 -29.32
C PHE A 153 -1.61 -2.44 -30.34
N PRO A 154 -1.83 -1.70 -31.44
CA PRO A 154 -2.93 -1.96 -32.37
C PRO A 154 -2.84 -3.32 -33.09
N SER A 155 -1.65 -3.90 -33.22
CA SER A 155 -1.43 -5.21 -33.83
C SER A 155 -1.46 -6.38 -32.83
N GLN A 156 -1.12 -6.14 -31.55
CA GLN A 156 -1.03 -7.18 -30.52
C GLN A 156 -2.29 -7.27 -29.67
N TRP A 157 -2.94 -6.14 -29.37
CA TRP A 157 -4.17 -6.09 -28.59
C TRP A 157 -5.29 -5.40 -29.37
N THR A 158 -6.10 -6.22 -30.03
CA THR A 158 -7.22 -5.79 -30.88
C THR A 158 -8.58 -5.93 -30.17
N GLU A 159 -9.67 -5.48 -30.82
CA GLU A 159 -11.04 -5.68 -30.31
C GLU A 159 -11.47 -7.15 -30.17
N ALA A 160 -10.71 -8.08 -30.76
CA ALA A 160 -10.92 -9.51 -30.59
C ALA A 160 -10.47 -10.01 -29.20
N HIS A 161 -9.57 -9.28 -28.53
CA HIS A 161 -9.05 -9.60 -27.19
C HIS A 161 -10.01 -9.11 -26.11
N ARG A 162 -11.19 -9.73 -26.06
CA ARG A 162 -12.34 -9.20 -25.30
C ARG A 162 -12.26 -9.39 -23.79
N LEU A 163 -11.63 -10.48 -23.32
CA LEU A 163 -11.71 -10.92 -21.91
C LEU A 163 -13.15 -10.82 -21.38
N ARG A 164 -14.08 -11.39 -22.14
CA ARG A 164 -15.51 -11.22 -21.92
C ARG A 164 -15.93 -11.90 -20.61
N GLY A 165 -16.60 -11.15 -19.74
CA GLY A 165 -17.12 -11.68 -18.48
C GLY A 165 -16.05 -11.80 -17.40
N VAL A 166 -14.94 -11.05 -17.54
CA VAL A 166 -13.81 -11.05 -16.62
C VAL A 166 -13.57 -9.62 -16.17
N GLY A 167 -13.57 -9.40 -14.86
CA GLY A 167 -13.13 -8.14 -14.25
C GLY A 167 -11.61 -8.02 -14.37
N THR A 168 -11.14 -6.88 -14.86
CA THR A 168 -9.71 -6.67 -15.18
C THR A 168 -9.18 -5.41 -14.52
N ILE A 169 -7.88 -5.40 -14.27
CA ILE A 169 -7.12 -4.23 -13.85
C ILE A 169 -6.06 -3.96 -14.92
N LEU A 170 -6.00 -2.73 -15.41
CA LEU A 170 -4.90 -2.24 -16.24
C LEU A 170 -4.07 -1.27 -15.41
N ALA A 171 -2.85 -1.70 -15.09
CA ALA A 171 -1.83 -0.86 -14.49
C ALA A 171 -0.86 -0.38 -15.57
N THR A 172 -0.49 0.89 -15.53
CA THR A 172 0.56 1.44 -16.38
C THR A 172 1.60 2.17 -15.56
N PHE A 173 2.87 1.94 -15.91
CA PHE A 173 4.03 2.48 -15.21
C PHE A 173 4.94 3.21 -16.20
N ASP A 174 5.16 4.50 -15.98
CA ASP A 174 6.10 5.28 -16.77
C ASP A 174 7.54 4.98 -16.36
N ALA A 175 8.40 4.82 -17.35
CA ALA A 175 9.82 4.66 -17.15
C ALA A 175 10.41 5.95 -16.59
N VAL A 176 11.21 5.81 -15.55
CA VAL A 176 11.92 6.91 -14.91
C VAL A 176 13.41 6.83 -15.25
N GLY A 177 14.11 7.97 -15.13
CA GLY A 177 15.56 8.02 -15.28
C GLY A 177 16.26 7.06 -14.32
N GLY A 178 17.45 6.57 -14.67
CA GLY A 178 18.18 5.59 -13.85
C GLY A 178 18.46 6.08 -12.42
N GLU A 179 18.61 7.40 -12.25
CA GLU A 179 18.63 8.09 -10.97
C GLU A 179 17.36 7.86 -10.12
N ASP A 180 16.18 8.00 -10.71
CA ASP A 180 14.88 8.04 -10.02
C ASP A 180 14.28 6.66 -9.77
N ILE A 181 14.84 5.59 -10.36
CA ILE A 181 14.35 4.21 -10.17
C ILE A 181 14.34 3.85 -8.68
N ALA A 182 15.37 4.23 -7.93
CA ALA A 182 15.46 3.91 -6.50
C ALA A 182 14.44 4.69 -5.66
N GLU A 183 14.01 5.89 -6.09
CA GLU A 183 13.01 6.71 -5.39
C GLU A 183 11.58 6.26 -5.73
N VAL A 184 11.28 6.04 -7.02
CA VAL A 184 9.92 5.77 -7.52
C VAL A 184 9.58 4.28 -7.50
N TYR A 185 10.56 3.42 -7.75
CA TYR A 185 10.42 1.97 -7.91
C TYR A 185 11.49 1.22 -7.08
N SER A 186 11.60 1.56 -5.79
CA SER A 186 12.64 1.04 -4.88
C SER A 186 12.68 -0.50 -4.79
N GLY A 187 11.53 -1.16 -5.03
CA GLY A 187 11.39 -2.63 -5.08
C GLY A 187 11.39 -3.23 -6.49
N GLY A 188 11.57 -2.42 -7.53
CA GLY A 188 11.38 -2.83 -8.93
C GLY A 188 9.96 -2.57 -9.43
N GLU A 189 9.47 -3.42 -10.35
CA GLU A 189 8.11 -3.33 -10.89
C GLU A 189 7.08 -3.54 -9.77
N PRO A 190 6.25 -2.54 -9.43
CA PRO A 190 5.30 -2.68 -8.34
C PRO A 190 4.26 -3.78 -8.60
N GLU A 191 3.99 -4.57 -7.56
CA GLU A 191 2.94 -5.56 -7.55
C GLU A 191 1.58 -4.88 -7.30
N VAL A 192 0.61 -5.16 -8.16
CA VAL A 192 -0.72 -4.55 -8.10
C VAL A 192 -1.71 -5.55 -7.52
N SER A 193 -2.35 -5.17 -6.41
CA SER A 193 -3.53 -5.86 -5.88
C SER A 193 -4.61 -4.85 -5.52
N ALA A 194 -5.85 -5.29 -5.40
CA ALA A 194 -6.96 -4.43 -5.05
C ALA A 194 -7.93 -5.13 -4.10
N LEU A 195 -8.47 -4.37 -3.14
CA LEU A 195 -9.69 -4.78 -2.45
C LEU A 195 -10.86 -4.56 -3.39
N ILE A 196 -11.46 -5.65 -3.85
CA ILE A 196 -12.58 -5.61 -4.77
C ILE A 196 -13.87 -6.03 -4.08
N GLU A 197 -14.99 -5.48 -4.57
CA GLU A 197 -16.28 -6.11 -4.41
C GLU A 197 -16.48 -7.05 -5.61
N GLY A 198 -16.50 -8.36 -5.33
CA GLY A 198 -16.58 -9.42 -6.34
C GLY A 198 -17.90 -9.40 -7.13
N ALA A 199 -18.17 -10.50 -7.83
CA ALA A 199 -19.40 -10.63 -8.61
C ALA A 199 -20.63 -10.63 -7.69
N SER A 200 -21.76 -10.15 -8.24
CA SER A 200 -23.07 -10.34 -7.62
C SER A 200 -23.37 -11.85 -7.54
N GLY A 201 -23.86 -12.30 -6.38
CA GLY A 201 -24.26 -13.70 -6.21
C GLY A 201 -25.60 -13.97 -6.89
N TYR A 202 -25.69 -15.07 -7.63
CA TYR A 202 -26.96 -15.53 -8.20
C TYR A 202 -27.90 -16.05 -7.12
N TRP A 203 -29.11 -15.51 -7.07
CA TRP A 203 -30.14 -15.91 -6.13
C TRP A 203 -31.15 -16.85 -6.80
N ALA A 204 -31.12 -18.13 -6.43
CA ALA A 204 -31.91 -19.17 -7.09
C ALA A 204 -33.44 -19.01 -6.92
N VAL A 205 -33.90 -18.22 -5.94
CA VAL A 205 -35.33 -18.04 -5.66
C VAL A 205 -36.05 -17.30 -6.78
N ASP A 206 -35.42 -16.26 -7.35
CA ASP A 206 -36.02 -15.39 -8.37
C ASP A 206 -35.09 -15.11 -9.57
N GLY A 207 -33.86 -15.65 -9.55
CA GLY A 207 -32.86 -15.44 -10.59
C GLY A 207 -32.14 -14.09 -10.51
N SER A 208 -32.37 -13.30 -9.45
CA SER A 208 -31.73 -12.00 -9.29
C SER A 208 -30.23 -12.10 -8.98
N ALA A 209 -29.51 -11.02 -9.28
CA ALA A 209 -28.11 -10.85 -8.94
C ALA A 209 -28.01 -9.97 -7.69
N ILE A 210 -27.46 -10.50 -6.59
CA ILE A 210 -27.47 -9.85 -5.29
C ILE A 210 -26.05 -9.51 -4.85
N ASN A 211 -25.82 -8.23 -4.59
CA ASN A 211 -24.57 -7.72 -4.03
C ASN A 211 -24.54 -7.85 -2.51
N GLY A 212 -23.34 -7.91 -1.95
CA GLY A 212 -23.10 -7.96 -0.52
C GLY A 212 -22.36 -9.21 -0.06
N ARG A 213 -22.35 -9.40 1.26
CA ARG A 213 -21.50 -10.36 1.97
C ARG A 213 -22.29 -11.49 2.64
N ASN A 214 -23.47 -11.84 2.14
CA ASN A 214 -24.31 -12.85 2.79
C ASN A 214 -23.91 -14.28 2.32
N PRO A 215 -23.48 -15.18 3.23
CA PRO A 215 -22.99 -16.51 2.86
C PRO A 215 -24.06 -17.42 2.24
N ALA A 216 -25.35 -17.26 2.58
CA ALA A 216 -26.42 -18.03 1.95
C ALA A 216 -26.64 -17.61 0.48
N VAL A 217 -26.46 -16.33 0.16
CA VAL A 217 -26.48 -15.82 -1.23
C VAL A 217 -25.27 -16.33 -1.99
N HIS A 218 -24.09 -16.32 -1.37
CA HIS A 218 -22.89 -16.88 -2.00
C HIS A 218 -23.03 -18.39 -2.23
N LEU A 219 -23.65 -19.11 -1.29
CA LEU A 219 -23.90 -20.54 -1.42
C LEU A 219 -24.83 -20.82 -2.60
N SER A 220 -25.91 -20.03 -2.73
CA SER A 220 -26.84 -20.07 -3.86
C SER A 220 -26.11 -19.89 -5.21
N ASP A 221 -25.16 -18.95 -5.31
CA ASP A 221 -24.35 -18.77 -6.51
C ASP A 221 -23.51 -20.01 -6.81
N ILE A 222 -22.82 -20.55 -5.82
CA ILE A 222 -21.94 -21.70 -6.01
C ILE A 222 -22.69 -22.95 -6.46
N VAL A 223 -23.87 -23.21 -5.89
CA VAL A 223 -24.60 -24.45 -6.18
C VAL A 223 -25.52 -24.34 -7.40
N ALA A 224 -26.10 -23.16 -7.67
CA ALA A 224 -27.20 -23.01 -8.63
C ALA A 224 -27.02 -21.91 -9.68
N ASN A 225 -25.88 -21.23 -9.74
CA ASN A 225 -25.63 -20.28 -10.83
C ASN A 225 -25.77 -20.98 -12.20
N PRO A 226 -26.55 -20.45 -13.16
CA PRO A 226 -26.79 -21.12 -14.45
C PRO A 226 -25.53 -21.41 -15.28
N VAL A 227 -24.42 -20.70 -15.02
CA VAL A 227 -23.15 -20.83 -15.74
C VAL A 227 -22.17 -21.73 -14.99
N TYR A 228 -22.15 -21.68 -13.66
CA TYR A 228 -21.10 -22.28 -12.83
C TYR A 228 -21.60 -23.37 -11.86
N GLY A 229 -22.87 -23.33 -11.50
CA GLY A 229 -23.49 -24.25 -10.55
C GLY A 229 -23.81 -25.61 -11.17
N ALA A 230 -24.07 -26.59 -10.30
CA ALA A 230 -24.41 -27.96 -10.69
C ALA A 230 -25.91 -28.27 -10.55
N LEU A 231 -26.66 -27.45 -9.82
CA LEU A 231 -28.06 -27.68 -9.48
C LEU A 231 -28.97 -26.68 -10.18
N ALA A 232 -30.16 -27.12 -10.57
CA ALA A 232 -31.22 -26.21 -10.99
C ALA A 232 -31.93 -25.64 -9.74
N PRO A 233 -32.60 -24.47 -9.85
CA PRO A 233 -33.43 -23.95 -8.77
C PRO A 233 -34.50 -24.93 -8.27
N SER A 234 -34.98 -25.84 -9.14
CA SER A 234 -35.94 -26.89 -8.78
C SER A 234 -35.39 -27.96 -7.83
N ASP A 235 -34.07 -28.13 -7.80
CA ASP A 235 -33.36 -29.13 -6.99
C ASP A 235 -33.08 -28.60 -5.58
N ILE A 236 -33.40 -27.34 -5.31
CA ILE A 236 -33.15 -26.66 -4.03
C ILE A 236 -34.48 -26.41 -3.33
N ASP A 237 -34.50 -26.61 -2.02
CA ASP A 237 -35.55 -26.08 -1.18
C ASP A 237 -35.33 -24.57 -1.01
N LEU A 238 -35.92 -23.81 -1.93
CA LEU A 238 -35.84 -22.35 -2.00
C LEU A 238 -36.38 -21.67 -0.74
N ALA A 239 -37.32 -22.29 -0.01
CA ALA A 239 -37.85 -21.73 1.23
C ALA A 239 -36.80 -21.80 2.34
N SER A 240 -36.14 -22.95 2.50
CA SER A 240 -35.04 -23.12 3.46
C SER A 240 -33.88 -22.14 3.18
N LEU A 241 -33.54 -21.96 1.91
CA LEU A 241 -32.51 -21.02 1.47
C LEU A 241 -32.88 -19.55 1.81
N GLY A 242 -34.15 -19.17 1.62
CA GLY A 242 -34.66 -17.85 2.00
C GLY A 242 -34.61 -17.58 3.51
N VAL A 243 -34.92 -18.59 4.32
CA VAL A 243 -34.78 -18.52 5.79
C VAL A 243 -33.32 -18.36 6.17
N ALA A 244 -32.41 -19.17 5.60
CA ALA A 244 -30.97 -19.08 5.88
C ALA A 244 -30.40 -17.69 5.56
N ARG A 245 -30.81 -17.07 4.45
CA ARG A 245 -30.41 -15.69 4.12
C ARG A 245 -30.87 -14.69 5.17
N SER A 246 -32.10 -14.83 5.66
CA SER A 246 -32.68 -13.95 6.69
C SER A 246 -31.96 -14.11 8.02
N ASP A 247 -31.66 -15.35 8.42
CA ASP A 247 -30.88 -15.67 9.62
C ASP A 247 -29.48 -15.04 9.58
N CYS A 248 -28.80 -15.10 8.43
CA CYS A 248 -27.48 -14.49 8.27
C CYS A 248 -27.50 -12.96 8.41
N ASN A 249 -28.61 -12.33 8.03
CA ASN A 249 -28.80 -10.87 8.10
C ASN A 249 -29.24 -10.38 9.48
N ALA A 250 -29.65 -11.27 10.39
CA ALA A 250 -30.06 -10.87 11.73
C ALA A 250 -28.94 -10.11 12.45
N ASP A 251 -29.28 -9.05 13.17
CA ASP A 251 -28.29 -8.26 13.90
C ASP A 251 -27.82 -8.98 15.17
N VAL A 252 -26.53 -8.83 15.45
CA VAL A 252 -25.81 -9.41 16.59
C VAL A 252 -24.98 -8.30 17.24
N PRO A 253 -24.97 -8.19 18.58
CA PRO A 253 -24.23 -7.15 19.27
C PRO A 253 -22.71 -7.31 19.11
N THR A 254 -22.02 -6.18 19.11
CA THR A 254 -20.55 -6.04 19.12
C THR A 254 -20.17 -4.96 20.14
N ASP A 255 -18.94 -4.94 20.63
CA ASP A 255 -18.41 -3.97 21.59
C ASP A 255 -18.57 -2.51 21.10
N GLY A 256 -18.64 -2.30 19.79
CA GLY A 256 -18.90 -0.99 19.15
C GLY A 256 -20.27 -0.80 18.48
N GLY A 257 -21.26 -1.68 18.68
CA GLY A 257 -22.58 -1.57 18.05
C GLY A 257 -23.24 -2.89 17.66
N THR A 258 -23.60 -3.03 16.39
CA THR A 258 -24.21 -4.27 15.85
C THR A 258 -23.63 -4.62 14.49
N ARG A 259 -23.53 -5.91 14.20
CA ARG A 259 -23.21 -6.46 12.87
C ARG A 259 -24.24 -7.50 12.43
N SER A 260 -24.30 -7.78 11.14
CA SER A 260 -25.02 -8.97 10.66
C SER A 260 -24.38 -10.24 11.23
N ARG A 261 -25.20 -11.23 11.59
CA ARG A 261 -24.79 -12.48 12.23
C ARG A 261 -23.69 -13.20 11.46
N TYR A 262 -23.88 -13.37 10.15
CA TYR A 262 -22.93 -14.07 9.31
C TYR A 262 -22.63 -13.28 8.04
N GLN A 263 -21.35 -13.00 7.83
CA GLN A 263 -20.82 -12.41 6.62
C GLN A 263 -19.70 -13.26 6.02
N SER A 264 -19.56 -13.21 4.70
CA SER A 264 -18.49 -13.90 3.97
C SER A 264 -17.90 -13.07 2.84
N GLY A 265 -16.63 -13.33 2.55
CA GLY A 265 -16.01 -13.03 1.27
C GLY A 265 -15.15 -14.22 0.85
N ILE A 266 -15.44 -14.80 -0.30
CA ILE A 266 -14.82 -16.05 -0.74
C ILE A 266 -14.24 -15.90 -2.15
N SER A 267 -13.10 -16.55 -2.33
CA SER A 267 -12.46 -16.76 -3.63
C SER A 267 -12.34 -18.25 -3.86
N TYR A 268 -12.68 -18.70 -5.06
CA TYR A 268 -12.53 -20.11 -5.43
C TYR A 268 -12.20 -20.26 -6.91
N ALA A 269 -11.43 -21.28 -7.25
CA ALA A 269 -11.20 -21.61 -8.65
C ALA A 269 -12.42 -22.35 -9.20
N LEU A 270 -12.79 -22.09 -10.46
CA LEU A 270 -13.88 -22.85 -11.11
C LEU A 270 -13.58 -24.35 -11.27
N SER A 271 -12.31 -24.75 -11.09
CA SER A 271 -11.89 -26.15 -11.06
C SER A 271 -12.06 -26.81 -9.68
N ASP A 272 -12.32 -26.04 -8.63
CA ASP A 272 -12.46 -26.58 -7.27
C ASP A 272 -13.76 -27.37 -7.15
N PRO A 273 -13.79 -28.46 -6.36
CA PRO A 273 -15.03 -29.18 -6.11
C PRO A 273 -16.08 -28.26 -5.49
N ILE A 274 -17.26 -28.20 -6.12
CA ILE A 274 -18.39 -27.39 -5.66
C ILE A 274 -18.77 -27.76 -4.22
N LYS A 275 -18.73 -29.04 -3.88
CA LYS A 275 -19.00 -29.53 -2.52
C LYS A 275 -18.08 -28.88 -1.48
N ASP A 276 -16.77 -28.86 -1.74
CA ASP A 276 -15.79 -28.33 -0.79
C ASP A 276 -15.91 -26.80 -0.68
N THR A 277 -16.27 -26.14 -1.78
CA THR A 277 -16.50 -24.69 -1.76
C THR A 277 -17.80 -24.31 -1.06
N ALA A 278 -18.88 -25.08 -1.27
CA ALA A 278 -20.14 -24.94 -0.55
C ALA A 278 -19.97 -25.21 0.95
N GLN A 279 -19.15 -26.21 1.31
CA GLN A 279 -18.80 -26.53 2.69
C GLN A 279 -18.19 -25.32 3.42
N LYS A 280 -17.24 -24.62 2.79
CA LYS A 280 -16.62 -23.41 3.36
C LYS A 280 -17.66 -22.32 3.71
N LEU A 281 -18.69 -22.17 2.88
CA LEU A 281 -19.77 -21.20 3.13
C LEU A 281 -20.76 -21.67 4.19
N LEU A 282 -21.08 -22.97 4.23
CA LEU A 282 -21.85 -23.57 5.32
C LEU A 282 -21.14 -23.35 6.66
N ASP A 283 -19.83 -23.59 6.70
CA ASP A 283 -19.01 -23.35 7.88
C ASP A 283 -18.99 -21.86 8.28
N ALA A 284 -18.92 -20.94 7.30
CA ALA A 284 -18.93 -19.49 7.55
C ALA A 284 -20.25 -18.98 8.16
N MET A 285 -21.33 -19.77 8.09
CA MET A 285 -22.62 -19.45 8.71
C MET A 285 -23.09 -20.46 9.77
N GLY A 286 -22.20 -21.35 10.24
CA GLY A 286 -22.55 -22.41 11.21
C GLY A 286 -23.67 -23.33 10.72
N GLY A 287 -23.85 -23.38 9.40
CA GLY A 287 -24.97 -23.99 8.73
C GLY A 287 -24.79 -25.47 8.43
N ARG A 288 -25.87 -26.10 7.95
CA ARG A 288 -25.82 -27.46 7.40
C ARG A 288 -26.67 -27.53 6.13
N ALA A 289 -26.42 -28.56 5.34
CA ALA A 289 -27.25 -28.92 4.21
C ALA A 289 -27.71 -30.38 4.33
N TRP A 290 -28.92 -30.67 3.86
CA TRP A 290 -29.48 -32.03 3.83
C TRP A 290 -30.41 -32.21 2.65
N ILE A 291 -30.74 -33.47 2.34
CA ILE A 291 -31.73 -33.80 1.31
C ILE A 291 -33.09 -34.01 1.99
N THR A 292 -34.09 -33.25 1.53
CA THR A 292 -35.49 -33.37 1.95
C THR A 292 -36.12 -34.66 1.42
N PRO A 293 -37.23 -35.14 2.01
CA PRO A 293 -37.98 -36.28 1.47
C PRO A 293 -38.39 -36.13 -0.01
N GLU A 294 -38.56 -34.89 -0.47
CA GLU A 294 -38.86 -34.52 -1.86
C GLU A 294 -37.64 -34.60 -2.79
N GLY A 295 -36.46 -34.95 -2.27
CA GLY A 295 -35.21 -35.05 -3.03
C GLY A 295 -34.53 -33.70 -3.29
N LYS A 296 -34.95 -32.63 -2.61
CA LYS A 296 -34.35 -31.29 -2.75
C LYS A 296 -33.28 -31.03 -1.71
N LEU A 297 -32.26 -30.27 -2.08
CA LEU A 297 -31.23 -29.76 -1.17
C LEU A 297 -31.81 -28.62 -0.32
N ALA A 298 -31.98 -28.87 0.98
CA ALA A 298 -32.30 -27.85 1.97
C ALA A 298 -31.05 -27.39 2.70
N VAL A 299 -31.08 -26.13 3.13
CA VAL A 299 -29.98 -25.48 3.86
C VAL A 299 -30.54 -24.67 5.03
N GLU A 300 -29.74 -24.52 6.07
CA GLU A 300 -30.06 -23.63 7.18
C GLU A 300 -28.77 -22.99 7.71
N ALA A 301 -28.89 -21.79 8.28
CA ALA A 301 -27.81 -21.15 9.03
C ALA A 301 -27.80 -21.62 10.49
N GLY A 302 -26.67 -21.45 11.16
CA GLY A 302 -26.48 -21.78 12.58
C GLY A 302 -27.30 -20.86 13.48
N VAL A 303 -28.58 -21.19 13.67
CA VAL A 303 -29.49 -20.53 14.60
C VAL A 303 -30.22 -21.60 15.40
N TRP A 304 -30.29 -21.42 16.71
CA TRP A 304 -31.01 -22.35 17.57
C TRP A 304 -32.50 -22.37 17.22
N ARG A 305 -33.02 -23.58 17.00
CA ARG A 305 -34.45 -23.85 16.82
C ARG A 305 -34.82 -25.03 17.70
N PRO A 306 -35.80 -24.90 18.60
CA PRO A 306 -36.14 -25.99 19.50
C PRO A 306 -36.67 -27.21 18.72
N PRO A 307 -36.42 -28.44 19.21
CA PRO A 307 -36.91 -29.65 18.57
C PRO A 307 -38.45 -29.70 18.54
N THR A 308 -38.99 -30.12 17.40
CA THR A 308 -40.44 -30.32 17.19
C THR A 308 -40.89 -31.75 17.50
N VAL A 309 -39.96 -32.71 17.42
CA VAL A 309 -40.21 -34.14 17.65
C VAL A 309 -39.61 -34.54 19.00
N THR A 310 -40.38 -35.29 19.78
CA THR A 310 -39.93 -35.87 21.06
C THR A 310 -39.91 -37.39 21.00
N ILE A 311 -38.75 -37.98 21.25
CA ILE A 311 -38.60 -39.42 21.50
C ILE A 311 -38.97 -39.68 22.96
N GLU A 312 -39.92 -40.57 23.16
CA GLU A 312 -40.29 -41.08 24.47
C GLU A 312 -39.84 -42.54 24.60
N GLU A 313 -39.76 -43.03 25.83
CA GLU A 313 -39.30 -44.39 26.12
C GLU A 313 -40.05 -45.49 25.34
N ARG A 314 -41.35 -45.31 25.09
CA ARG A 314 -42.16 -46.26 24.28
C ARG A 314 -41.70 -46.38 22.81
N HIS A 315 -40.97 -45.40 22.28
CA HIS A 315 -40.50 -45.42 20.89
C HIS A 315 -39.19 -46.23 20.74
N ILE A 316 -38.50 -46.47 21.85
CA ILE A 316 -37.18 -47.09 21.90
C ILE A 316 -37.31 -48.61 21.94
N VAL A 317 -36.46 -49.28 21.17
CA VAL A 317 -36.26 -50.73 21.18
C VAL A 317 -35.00 -51.06 21.98
N GLU A 318 -33.92 -50.36 21.67
CA GLU A 318 -32.60 -50.53 22.27
C GLU A 318 -31.94 -49.16 22.35
N MET A 319 -31.08 -48.96 23.35
CA MET A 319 -30.39 -47.71 23.57
C MET A 319 -29.06 -47.97 24.23
N GLU A 320 -28.01 -47.46 23.61
CA GLU A 320 -26.68 -47.32 24.19
C GLU A 320 -26.46 -45.85 24.55
N TYR A 321 -25.89 -45.58 25.72
CA TYR A 321 -25.59 -44.23 26.15
C TYR A 321 -24.25 -44.20 26.87
N GLY A 322 -23.50 -43.12 26.66
CA GLY A 322 -22.16 -42.95 27.20
C GLY A 322 -21.81 -41.49 27.46
N ALA A 323 -20.66 -41.30 28.10
CA ALA A 323 -20.07 -39.98 28.26
C ALA A 323 -19.72 -39.40 26.88
N GLY A 324 -19.90 -38.08 26.70
CA GLY A 324 -19.96 -37.52 25.37
C GLY A 324 -18.71 -37.70 24.50
N THR A 325 -17.52 -37.34 24.99
CA THR A 325 -16.28 -37.50 24.20
C THR A 325 -15.24 -38.28 25.00
N GLU A 326 -14.47 -39.15 24.36
CA GLU A 326 -13.38 -39.89 25.01
C GLU A 326 -12.19 -38.99 25.36
N ARG A 327 -11.51 -39.25 26.48
CA ARG A 327 -10.44 -38.39 27.03
C ARG A 327 -9.34 -38.01 26.02
N ILE A 328 -8.99 -38.91 25.10
CA ILE A 328 -7.88 -38.71 24.15
C ILE A 328 -8.26 -37.85 22.94
N ASN A 329 -9.56 -37.69 22.64
CA ASN A 329 -10.06 -37.03 21.43
C ASN A 329 -10.72 -35.66 21.73
N ARG A 330 -10.62 -35.17 22.97
CA ARG A 330 -11.25 -33.91 23.38
C ARG A 330 -10.43 -32.72 22.94
N VAL A 331 -11.13 -31.72 22.39
CA VAL A 331 -10.56 -30.44 22.01
C VAL A 331 -11.19 -29.40 22.93
N THR A 332 -10.41 -28.81 23.83
CA THR A 332 -10.92 -27.81 24.77
C THR A 332 -10.77 -26.38 24.26
N THR A 333 -9.86 -26.17 23.31
CA THR A 333 -9.54 -24.84 22.78
C THR A 333 -9.48 -24.87 21.26
N LEU A 334 -10.21 -23.97 20.60
CA LEU A 334 -10.13 -23.75 19.15
C LEU A 334 -9.52 -22.39 18.86
N VAL A 335 -8.58 -22.35 17.91
CA VAL A 335 -7.96 -21.11 17.41
C VAL A 335 -8.43 -20.86 15.98
N PRO A 336 -9.35 -19.91 15.76
CA PRO A 336 -9.84 -19.62 14.42
C PRO A 336 -8.87 -18.77 13.60
N THR A 337 -8.58 -19.23 12.38
CA THR A 337 -7.91 -18.43 11.33
C THR A 337 -8.98 -17.79 10.43
N TYR A 338 -8.91 -16.48 10.21
CA TYR A 338 -9.86 -15.74 9.37
C TYR A 338 -9.14 -14.66 8.54
N VAL A 339 -9.88 -13.97 7.65
CA VAL A 339 -9.33 -12.85 6.86
C VAL A 339 -9.61 -11.53 7.57
N ALA A 340 -8.56 -10.89 8.07
CA ALA A 340 -8.68 -9.70 8.90
C ALA A 340 -8.54 -8.40 8.08
N PRO A 341 -9.59 -7.55 8.04
CA PRO A 341 -9.50 -6.24 7.38
C PRO A 341 -8.43 -5.31 7.96
N GLN A 342 -8.15 -5.40 9.27
CA GLN A 342 -7.20 -4.56 10.02
C GLN A 342 -5.75 -4.75 9.55
N VAL A 343 -5.41 -5.96 9.10
CA VAL A 343 -4.10 -6.31 8.55
C VAL A 343 -4.17 -6.39 7.02
N ARG A 344 -4.93 -5.49 6.40
CA ARG A 344 -5.07 -5.33 4.95
C ARG A 344 -5.56 -6.61 4.24
N TRP A 345 -6.58 -7.24 4.84
CA TRP A 345 -7.27 -8.42 4.30
C TRP A 345 -6.37 -9.65 4.15
N GLN A 346 -5.44 -9.81 5.08
CA GLN A 346 -4.58 -10.98 5.20
C GLN A 346 -5.12 -11.97 6.23
N GLU A 347 -4.60 -13.20 6.19
CA GLU A 347 -4.93 -14.23 7.17
C GLU A 347 -4.37 -13.84 8.55
N ALA A 348 -5.22 -13.93 9.57
CA ALA A 348 -4.84 -13.71 10.96
C ALA A 348 -5.59 -14.69 11.86
N ASN A 349 -5.03 -14.96 13.02
CA ASN A 349 -5.73 -15.69 14.07
C ASN A 349 -6.60 -14.71 14.86
N ALA A 350 -7.82 -15.11 15.18
CA ALA A 350 -8.61 -14.48 16.23
C ALA A 350 -8.29 -15.11 17.59
N ASP A 351 -8.81 -14.51 18.66
CA ASP A 351 -8.59 -15.00 20.01
C ASP A 351 -9.02 -16.46 20.17
N PRO A 352 -8.26 -17.28 20.91
CA PRO A 352 -8.64 -18.66 21.20
C PRO A 352 -9.99 -18.72 21.92
N VAL A 353 -10.87 -19.60 21.46
CA VAL A 353 -12.13 -19.89 22.14
C VAL A 353 -11.93 -21.12 23.00
N GLU A 354 -12.18 -20.97 24.29
CA GLU A 354 -12.03 -22.00 25.31
C GLU A 354 -13.39 -22.50 25.79
N ASP A 355 -13.48 -23.82 25.98
CA ASP A 355 -14.59 -24.46 26.66
C ASP A 355 -14.27 -24.57 28.16
N ALA A 356 -14.65 -23.54 28.92
CA ALA A 356 -14.33 -23.42 30.35
C ALA A 356 -14.86 -24.60 31.18
N ASP A 357 -16.04 -25.12 30.83
CA ASP A 357 -16.65 -26.26 31.52
C ASP A 357 -15.87 -27.55 31.24
N ALA A 358 -15.47 -27.78 29.98
CA ALA A 358 -14.61 -28.90 29.62
C ALA A 358 -13.23 -28.81 30.31
N ILE A 359 -12.63 -27.62 30.37
CA ILE A 359 -11.34 -27.38 31.04
C ILE A 359 -11.46 -27.63 32.54
N ALA A 360 -12.49 -27.09 33.21
CA ALA A 360 -12.70 -27.30 34.64
C ALA A 360 -12.90 -28.78 35.00
N ARG A 361 -13.53 -29.55 34.10
CA ARG A 361 -13.85 -30.95 34.33
C ARG A 361 -12.70 -31.90 34.02
N TRP A 362 -11.84 -31.57 33.05
CA TRP A 362 -10.86 -32.53 32.50
C TRP A 362 -9.43 -32.01 32.38
N GLY A 363 -9.21 -30.73 32.64
CA GLY A 363 -7.94 -30.05 32.41
C GLY A 363 -7.82 -29.49 30.98
N GLU A 364 -6.76 -28.73 30.76
CA GLU A 364 -6.47 -28.10 29.46
C GLU A 364 -5.98 -29.15 28.45
N GLY A 365 -6.57 -29.15 27.25
CA GLY A 365 -6.18 -29.96 26.11
C GLY A 365 -5.35 -29.19 25.10
N GLU A 366 -4.84 -29.88 24.07
CA GLU A 366 -4.05 -29.23 23.02
C GLU A 366 -4.93 -28.29 22.19
N PRO A 367 -4.56 -26.99 22.04
CA PRO A 367 -5.29 -26.06 21.19
C PRO A 367 -5.26 -26.50 19.74
N LYS A 368 -6.40 -26.37 19.05
CA LYS A 368 -6.54 -26.79 17.66
C LYS A 368 -6.93 -25.65 16.74
N GLY A 369 -6.15 -25.47 15.67
CA GLY A 369 -6.45 -24.49 14.63
C GLY A 369 -7.65 -24.89 13.77
N VAL A 370 -8.48 -23.90 13.39
CA VAL A 370 -9.57 -24.08 12.43
C VAL A 370 -9.58 -22.97 11.39
N ASP A 371 -9.52 -23.36 10.12
CA ASP A 371 -9.55 -22.41 9.00
C ASP A 371 -11.00 -21.98 8.70
N LEU A 372 -11.26 -20.68 8.85
CA LEU A 372 -12.52 -19.99 8.55
C LEU A 372 -12.27 -18.85 7.55
N LEU A 373 -11.51 -19.14 6.49
CA LEU A 373 -11.04 -18.13 5.51
C LEU A 373 -12.15 -17.33 4.78
N PRO A 374 -13.40 -17.81 4.62
CA PRO A 374 -14.48 -16.93 4.13
C PRO A 374 -14.93 -15.87 5.14
N VAL A 375 -14.66 -16.05 6.44
CA VAL A 375 -15.08 -15.14 7.52
C VAL A 375 -14.12 -13.95 7.59
N GLN A 376 -14.69 -12.77 7.81
CA GLN A 376 -13.96 -11.50 7.74
C GLN A 376 -14.02 -10.68 9.03
N HIS A 377 -14.45 -11.32 10.11
CA HIS A 377 -14.68 -10.69 11.40
C HIS A 377 -14.32 -11.66 12.52
N HIS A 378 -13.42 -11.23 13.42
CA HIS A 378 -12.94 -12.01 14.57
C HIS A 378 -14.09 -12.55 15.44
N GLY A 379 -15.02 -11.70 15.91
CA GLY A 379 -16.17 -12.16 16.68
C GLY A 379 -17.08 -13.19 15.96
N GLN A 380 -17.25 -13.11 14.63
CA GLN A 380 -17.99 -14.15 13.90
C GLN A 380 -17.21 -15.48 13.93
N ALA A 381 -15.90 -15.43 13.78
CA ALA A 381 -15.05 -16.62 13.82
C ALA A 381 -15.08 -17.27 15.23
N GLY A 382 -15.02 -16.46 16.29
CA GLY A 382 -15.19 -16.92 17.67
C GLY A 382 -16.56 -17.55 17.93
N HIS A 383 -17.64 -16.91 17.45
CA HIS A 383 -19.00 -17.45 17.59
C HIS A 383 -19.16 -18.82 16.94
N LEU A 384 -18.57 -19.01 15.77
CA LEU A 384 -18.58 -20.30 15.07
C LEU A 384 -17.77 -21.36 15.84
N CYS A 385 -16.61 -21.00 16.39
CA CYS A 385 -15.83 -21.89 17.25
C CYS A 385 -16.60 -22.33 18.51
N LYS A 386 -17.35 -21.43 19.16
CA LYS A 386 -18.24 -21.77 20.28
C LYS A 386 -19.26 -22.85 19.90
N GLN A 387 -19.92 -22.70 18.74
CA GLN A 387 -20.85 -23.70 18.22
C GLN A 387 -20.16 -25.03 17.88
N MET A 388 -18.92 -24.99 17.37
CA MET A 388 -18.13 -26.18 17.06
C MET A 388 -17.69 -26.92 18.33
N LEU A 389 -17.21 -26.21 19.35
CA LEU A 389 -16.81 -26.79 20.64
C LEU A 389 -17.97 -27.50 21.32
N ALA A 390 -19.16 -26.89 21.35
CA ALA A 390 -20.36 -27.51 21.91
C ALA A 390 -20.71 -28.86 21.26
N ARG A 391 -20.44 -29.01 19.95
CA ARG A 391 -20.60 -30.29 19.23
C ARG A 391 -19.46 -31.27 19.46
N MET A 392 -18.25 -30.78 19.74
CA MET A 392 -17.07 -31.61 20.00
C MET A 392 -17.06 -32.15 21.44
N ASN A 393 -17.60 -31.39 22.39
CA ASN A 393 -17.65 -31.72 23.81
C ASN A 393 -19.09 -31.82 24.35
N PRO A 394 -19.98 -32.65 23.75
CA PRO A 394 -21.31 -32.84 24.31
C PRO A 394 -21.20 -33.50 25.69
N ASP A 395 -22.18 -33.26 26.56
CA ASP A 395 -22.24 -33.93 27.86
C ASP A 395 -22.49 -35.44 27.71
N ARG A 396 -23.40 -35.81 26.81
CA ARG A 396 -23.81 -37.19 26.54
C ARG A 396 -23.85 -37.49 25.06
N ARG A 397 -23.51 -38.73 24.72
CA ARG A 397 -23.77 -39.34 23.40
C ARG A 397 -24.59 -40.59 23.57
N MET A 398 -25.51 -40.80 22.63
CA MET A 398 -26.46 -41.91 22.68
C MET A 398 -26.68 -42.48 21.29
N THR A 399 -26.72 -43.79 21.17
CA THR A 399 -27.19 -44.48 19.97
C THR A 399 -28.50 -45.16 20.32
N VAL A 400 -29.58 -44.73 19.66
CA VAL A 400 -30.95 -45.19 19.97
C VAL A 400 -31.51 -45.94 18.78
N LYS A 401 -31.93 -47.17 19.01
CA LYS A 401 -32.72 -47.96 18.07
C LYS A 401 -34.20 -47.68 18.28
N LEU A 402 -34.82 -47.04 17.31
CA LEU A 402 -36.23 -46.67 17.31
C LEU A 402 -37.04 -47.61 16.43
N ARG A 403 -38.31 -47.83 16.82
CA ARG A 403 -39.33 -48.41 15.93
C ARG A 403 -39.58 -47.48 14.74
N ALA A 404 -40.63 -47.75 13.94
CA ALA A 404 -41.06 -46.91 12.81
C ALA A 404 -41.23 -45.40 13.15
N PHE A 405 -41.38 -45.02 14.43
CA PHE A 405 -41.36 -43.62 14.86
C PHE A 405 -40.10 -42.86 14.39
N GLY A 406 -38.94 -43.53 14.33
CA GLY A 406 -37.69 -42.89 13.90
C GLY A 406 -37.73 -42.35 12.47
N LEU A 407 -38.66 -42.81 11.61
CA LEU A 407 -38.85 -42.25 10.27
C LEU A 407 -39.30 -40.77 10.31
N ARG A 408 -39.90 -40.31 11.42
CA ARG A 408 -40.25 -38.90 11.63
C ARG A 408 -39.04 -37.98 11.84
N LEU A 409 -37.86 -38.55 12.07
CA LEU A 409 -36.62 -37.80 12.29
C LEU A 409 -35.88 -37.51 10.98
N ILE A 410 -36.34 -38.07 9.86
CA ILE A 410 -35.78 -37.78 8.54
C ILE A 410 -35.99 -36.29 8.22
N GLY A 411 -34.89 -35.57 8.02
CA GLY A 411 -34.89 -34.13 7.73
C GLY A 411 -34.80 -33.24 8.99
N GLU A 412 -35.01 -33.79 10.18
CA GLU A 412 -34.88 -33.06 11.43
C GLU A 412 -33.40 -32.84 11.78
N ARG A 413 -33.08 -31.72 12.46
CA ARG A 413 -31.74 -31.47 13.04
C ARG A 413 -31.65 -31.94 14.48
N LEU A 414 -32.74 -31.68 15.19
CA LEU A 414 -32.83 -31.71 16.64
C LEU A 414 -34.01 -32.57 17.02
N VAL A 415 -33.85 -33.33 18.10
CA VAL A 415 -34.90 -34.12 18.69
C VAL A 415 -34.86 -33.95 20.20
N ALA A 416 -36.02 -33.88 20.85
CA ALA A 416 -36.10 -33.90 22.30
C ALA A 416 -36.14 -35.36 22.78
N LEU A 417 -35.41 -35.67 23.84
CA LEU A 417 -35.47 -36.97 24.50
C LEU A 417 -36.17 -36.83 25.85
N ASN A 418 -37.24 -37.60 26.04
CA ASN A 418 -38.01 -37.64 27.28
C ASN A 418 -37.96 -39.05 27.88
N ILE A 419 -36.95 -39.27 28.73
CA ILE A 419 -36.72 -40.49 29.51
C ILE A 419 -36.47 -40.07 30.97
N PRO A 420 -37.54 -39.80 31.76
CA PRO A 420 -37.40 -39.27 33.11
C PRO A 420 -36.54 -40.14 34.05
N ARG A 421 -36.52 -41.46 33.85
CA ARG A 421 -35.68 -42.38 34.65
C ARG A 421 -34.16 -42.17 34.48
N LEU A 422 -33.72 -41.49 33.41
CA LEU A 422 -32.32 -41.11 33.17
C LEU A 422 -32.08 -39.61 33.43
N GLY A 423 -33.05 -38.92 34.04
CA GLY A 423 -33.02 -37.48 34.25
C GLY A 423 -33.18 -36.67 32.96
N LEU A 424 -33.63 -37.28 31.86
CA LEU A 424 -33.85 -36.61 30.58
C LEU A 424 -35.33 -36.22 30.48
N VAL A 425 -35.65 -34.94 30.69
CA VAL A 425 -37.01 -34.41 30.57
C VAL A 425 -37.03 -33.36 29.46
N SER A 426 -37.43 -33.79 28.26
CA SER A 426 -37.43 -32.97 27.04
C SER A 426 -36.07 -32.32 26.73
N VAL A 427 -34.98 -33.04 27.00
CA VAL A 427 -33.61 -32.56 26.75
C VAL A 427 -33.33 -32.60 25.24
N PRO A 428 -32.80 -31.54 24.63
CA PRO A 428 -32.54 -31.51 23.19
C PRO A 428 -31.25 -32.26 22.83
N PHE A 429 -31.28 -32.97 21.71
CA PHE A 429 -30.13 -33.66 21.12
C PHE A 429 -30.02 -33.30 19.63
N TRP A 430 -28.80 -33.05 19.14
CA TRP A 430 -28.55 -33.02 17.70
C TRP A 430 -28.52 -34.46 17.16
N ILE A 431 -29.11 -34.64 15.98
CA ILE A 431 -29.03 -35.88 15.22
C ILE A 431 -27.71 -35.86 14.44
N ASP A 432 -26.78 -36.74 14.81
CA ASP A 432 -25.46 -36.89 14.18
C ASP A 432 -25.48 -37.94 13.06
N GLY A 433 -26.27 -38.99 13.26
CA GLY A 433 -26.42 -40.10 12.31
C GLY A 433 -27.84 -40.65 12.32
N LEU A 434 -28.31 -41.09 11.14
CA LEU A 434 -29.59 -41.78 11.00
C LEU A 434 -29.46 -42.88 9.95
N GLU A 435 -29.72 -44.12 10.34
CA GLU A 435 -29.69 -45.30 9.47
C GLU A 435 -31.00 -46.09 9.60
N PHE A 436 -31.48 -46.64 8.48
CA PHE A 436 -32.66 -47.50 8.45
C PHE A 436 -32.27 -48.93 8.03
N ASP A 437 -32.48 -49.89 8.93
CA ASP A 437 -32.13 -51.31 8.71
C ASP A 437 -33.20 -52.10 7.94
N GLY A 438 -34.28 -51.44 7.50
CA GLY A 438 -35.45 -52.05 6.87
C GLY A 438 -36.61 -52.30 7.83
N THR A 439 -36.38 -52.28 9.15
CA THR A 439 -37.40 -52.48 10.19
C THR A 439 -37.37 -51.39 11.26
N ASN A 440 -36.18 -51.01 11.72
CA ASN A 440 -35.93 -50.04 12.76
C ASN A 440 -35.02 -48.94 12.24
N VAL A 441 -35.05 -47.80 12.93
CA VAL A 441 -34.19 -46.65 12.64
C VAL A 441 -33.17 -46.55 13.76
N MET A 442 -31.89 -46.66 13.42
CA MET A 442 -30.77 -46.36 14.32
C MET A 442 -30.48 -44.87 14.23
N VAL A 443 -30.36 -44.20 15.39
CA VAL A 443 -30.10 -42.76 15.46
C VAL A 443 -28.96 -42.50 16.43
N ASP A 444 -27.94 -41.80 15.96
CA ASP A 444 -26.86 -41.29 16.79
C ASP A 444 -27.20 -39.86 17.23
N LEU A 445 -27.19 -39.65 18.53
CA LEU A 445 -27.61 -38.44 19.21
C LEU A 445 -26.46 -37.89 20.04
N ILE A 446 -26.25 -36.59 19.95
CA ILE A 446 -25.30 -35.85 20.78
C ILE A 446 -26.07 -34.77 21.53
N GLU A 447 -25.87 -34.64 22.85
CA GLU A 447 -26.60 -33.67 23.68
C GLU A 447 -26.33 -32.26 23.15
N ALA A 448 -27.40 -31.51 22.90
CA ALA A 448 -27.30 -30.20 22.29
C ALA A 448 -27.26 -29.12 23.35
N GLU A 449 -26.32 -28.19 23.22
CA GLU A 449 -26.20 -27.03 24.09
C GLU A 449 -26.84 -25.80 23.41
N PRO A 450 -28.05 -25.37 23.80
CA PRO A 450 -28.73 -24.25 23.16
C PRO A 450 -27.94 -22.94 23.26
N ALA A 451 -27.28 -22.71 24.40
CA ALA A 451 -26.55 -21.47 24.67
C ALA A 451 -25.29 -21.31 23.79
N SER A 452 -24.87 -22.38 23.09
CA SER A 452 -23.78 -22.30 22.10
C SER A 452 -24.08 -21.37 20.92
N PHE A 453 -25.37 -21.09 20.65
CA PHE A 453 -25.80 -20.16 19.60
C PHE A 453 -25.99 -18.73 20.09
N ASP A 454 -25.98 -18.51 21.41
CA ASP A 454 -26.09 -17.19 22.00
C ASP A 454 -24.78 -16.42 21.85
N TRP A 455 -24.90 -15.09 21.73
CA TRP A 455 -23.77 -14.20 21.53
C TRP A 455 -24.00 -12.88 22.26
N THR A 456 -22.96 -12.44 22.96
CA THR A 456 -22.89 -11.19 23.70
C THR A 456 -21.74 -10.32 23.19
N ALA A 457 -21.75 -9.01 23.48
CA ALA A 457 -20.70 -8.11 23.00
C ALA A 457 -19.34 -8.42 23.66
N GLU A 458 -19.38 -8.87 24.91
CA GLU A 458 -18.21 -9.20 25.72
C GLU A 458 -17.46 -10.45 25.20
N GLU A 459 -18.12 -11.30 24.40
CA GLU A 459 -17.53 -12.51 23.80
C GLU A 459 -16.77 -12.22 22.49
N GLU A 460 -16.78 -10.98 21.99
CA GLU A 460 -16.21 -10.64 20.68
C GLU A 460 -14.69 -10.82 20.58
N GLY A 461 -13.99 -10.65 21.70
CA GLY A 461 -12.53 -10.62 21.74
C GLY A 461 -11.97 -9.37 21.09
N GLU A 462 -10.65 -9.35 20.89
CA GLU A 462 -9.95 -8.21 20.31
C GLU A 462 -9.54 -8.48 18.85
N PRO A 463 -9.72 -7.52 17.93
CA PRO A 463 -9.16 -7.64 16.60
C PRO A 463 -7.62 -7.49 16.64
N PRO A 464 -6.90 -8.02 15.63
CA PRO A 464 -5.47 -7.76 15.51
C PRO A 464 -5.22 -6.26 15.33
N ALA A 465 -4.08 -5.80 15.84
CA ALA A 465 -3.66 -4.42 15.71
C ALA A 465 -3.67 -3.99 14.23
N VAL A 466 -4.24 -2.81 13.96
CA VAL A 466 -4.23 -2.22 12.63
C VAL A 466 -2.79 -1.96 12.23
N LEU A 467 -2.41 -2.40 11.02
CA LEU A 467 -1.07 -2.12 10.49
C LEU A 467 -0.91 -0.61 10.34
N THR A 468 0.10 -0.06 11.00
CA THR A 468 0.54 1.32 10.78
C THR A 468 1.44 1.35 9.56
N ASP A 469 1.19 2.28 8.65
CA ASP A 469 2.06 2.50 7.50
C ASP A 469 3.47 2.88 8.00
N ILE A 470 4.50 2.23 7.44
CA ILE A 470 5.87 2.61 7.71
C ILE A 470 6.10 3.94 7.00
N ASP A 471 6.34 5.00 7.77
CA ASP A 471 6.79 6.28 7.23
C ASP A 471 8.14 6.06 6.54
N ARG A 472 8.10 5.90 5.21
CA ARG A 472 9.29 6.01 4.36
C ARG A 472 9.63 7.49 4.34
N GLY A 473 10.28 7.96 5.40
CA GLY A 473 10.51 9.38 5.66
C GLY A 473 10.95 10.15 4.41
N THR A 474 10.55 11.41 4.33
CA THR A 474 10.99 12.29 3.24
C THR A 474 12.50 12.45 3.34
N ALA A 475 13.23 12.02 2.32
CA ALA A 475 14.67 12.17 2.32
C ALA A 475 15.06 13.64 2.42
N THR A 476 15.79 13.99 3.48
CA THR A 476 16.23 15.37 3.70
C THR A 476 17.28 15.75 2.67
N ARG A 477 16.93 16.71 1.80
CA ARG A 477 17.80 17.31 0.78
C ARG A 477 18.34 18.64 1.30
N ASP A 478 19.54 18.61 1.85
CA ASP A 478 20.17 19.79 2.42
C ASP A 478 21.52 20.07 1.76
N ALA A 479 21.80 21.34 1.48
CA ALA A 479 23.10 21.81 1.03
C ALA A 479 23.53 22.96 1.93
N ALA A 480 24.80 23.00 2.30
CA ALA A 480 25.38 24.09 3.08
C ALA A 480 26.67 24.56 2.41
N ILE A 481 26.76 25.86 2.14
CA ILE A 481 27.98 26.50 1.63
C ILE A 481 28.95 26.65 2.80
N THR A 482 30.12 26.02 2.71
CA THR A 482 31.16 26.09 3.74
C THR A 482 32.26 27.08 3.38
N SER A 483 32.51 27.30 2.09
CA SER A 483 33.53 28.23 1.61
C SER A 483 33.07 28.95 0.34
N VAL A 484 33.47 30.21 0.23
CA VAL A 484 33.42 31.01 -1.00
C VAL A 484 34.79 31.63 -1.15
N THR A 485 35.53 31.23 -2.19
CA THR A 485 36.93 31.62 -2.39
C THR A 485 37.09 32.30 -3.75
N LEU A 486 37.74 33.46 -3.74
CA LEU A 486 38.19 34.14 -4.95
C LEU A 486 39.54 33.59 -5.36
N ILE A 487 39.65 33.13 -6.60
CA ILE A 487 40.88 32.57 -7.19
C ILE A 487 41.38 33.54 -8.26
N THR A 488 42.65 33.96 -8.13
CA THR A 488 43.28 34.97 -9.01
C THR A 488 44.62 34.51 -9.60
N ASP A 489 45.13 33.36 -9.17
CA ASP A 489 46.44 32.80 -9.57
C ASP A 489 46.36 31.78 -10.72
N ASP A 490 45.15 31.44 -11.17
CA ASP A 490 44.86 30.44 -12.21
C ASP A 490 44.14 31.05 -13.42
N GLY A 491 44.69 32.16 -13.93
CA GLY A 491 44.13 32.92 -15.06
C GLY A 491 43.18 34.05 -14.65
N PRO A 492 42.18 34.42 -15.49
CA PRO A 492 41.20 35.43 -15.15
C PRO A 492 40.46 35.09 -13.84
N PRO A 493 40.12 36.10 -13.00
CA PRO A 493 39.57 35.85 -11.66
C PRO A 493 38.24 35.11 -11.73
N TYR A 494 38.07 34.09 -10.89
CA TYR A 494 36.81 33.36 -10.74
C TYR A 494 36.54 33.04 -9.27
N ILE A 495 35.28 32.78 -8.94
CA ILE A 495 34.88 32.37 -7.60
C ILE A 495 34.62 30.88 -7.59
N ARG A 496 35.15 30.19 -6.57
CA ARG A 496 34.83 28.80 -6.23
C ARG A 496 33.97 28.78 -4.96
N ILE A 497 32.95 27.94 -4.97
CA ILE A 497 32.06 27.70 -3.84
C ILE A 497 32.13 26.22 -3.52
N GLU A 498 32.42 25.92 -2.26
CA GLU A 498 32.44 24.56 -1.75
C GLU A 498 31.51 24.43 -0.56
N GLY A 499 31.06 23.21 -0.33
CA GLY A 499 30.07 22.94 0.68
C GLY A 499 29.92 21.47 0.99
N THR A 500 29.04 21.23 1.95
CA THR A 500 28.57 19.88 2.28
C THR A 500 27.16 19.69 1.74
N LEU A 501 26.85 18.46 1.37
CA LEU A 501 25.52 18.08 0.90
C LEU A 501 25.05 16.80 1.59
N SER A 502 23.76 16.77 1.86
CA SER A 502 22.99 15.55 2.16
C SER A 502 22.06 15.30 0.98
N ALA A 503 22.38 14.30 0.16
CA ALA A 503 21.68 13.98 -1.07
C ALA A 503 21.45 12.48 -1.20
N GLN A 504 20.42 12.10 -1.94
CA GLN A 504 20.21 10.73 -2.36
C GLN A 504 20.83 10.45 -3.73
N ARG A 505 20.97 9.16 -4.05
CA ARG A 505 21.42 8.73 -5.37
C ARG A 505 20.41 9.21 -6.40
N GLY A 506 20.83 10.16 -7.24
CA GLY A 506 19.99 10.72 -8.29
C GLY A 506 19.67 12.21 -8.15
N ASP A 507 19.86 12.78 -6.96
CA ASP A 507 19.67 14.20 -6.75
C ASP A 507 20.73 15.02 -7.50
N GLN A 508 20.28 16.00 -8.29
CA GLN A 508 21.16 16.92 -9.00
C GLN A 508 21.29 18.24 -8.24
N LEU A 509 22.48 18.51 -7.73
CA LEU A 509 22.82 19.80 -7.13
C LEU A 509 23.22 20.80 -8.23
N MET A 510 22.72 22.02 -8.12
CA MET A 510 23.01 23.10 -9.05
C MET A 510 23.49 24.34 -8.28
N ALA A 511 24.45 25.06 -8.87
CA ALA A 511 24.89 26.35 -8.37
C ALA A 511 24.80 27.41 -9.48
N GLN A 512 24.40 28.62 -9.11
CA GLN A 512 24.24 29.73 -10.04
C GLN A 512 24.76 31.03 -9.47
N PHE A 513 25.13 31.95 -10.35
CA PHE A 513 25.62 33.28 -9.99
C PHE A 513 25.01 34.39 -10.86
N ARG A 514 25.05 35.62 -10.35
CA ARG A 514 24.71 36.85 -11.09
C ARG A 514 25.40 38.06 -10.48
N ARG A 515 25.47 39.19 -11.20
CA ARG A 515 25.90 40.46 -10.60
C ARG A 515 24.90 40.92 -9.53
N THR A 516 25.41 41.42 -8.41
CA THR A 516 24.59 41.95 -7.31
C THR A 516 23.65 43.04 -7.82
N GLY A 517 22.37 42.94 -7.45
CA GLY A 517 21.32 43.88 -7.90
C GLY A 517 20.87 43.76 -9.35
N SER A 518 21.38 42.79 -10.14
CA SER A 518 20.95 42.57 -11.52
C SER A 518 19.56 41.94 -11.64
N ALA A 519 18.76 42.46 -12.56
CA ALA A 519 17.46 41.88 -12.96
C ALA A 519 17.59 40.76 -14.02
N LEU A 520 18.81 40.48 -14.50
CA LEU A 520 19.06 39.41 -15.47
C LEU A 520 18.91 38.02 -14.82
N ALA A 521 18.69 37.02 -15.66
CA ALA A 521 18.62 35.63 -15.25
C ALA A 521 19.93 35.16 -14.61
N TRP A 522 19.80 34.25 -13.65
CA TRP A 522 20.93 33.57 -13.02
C TRP A 522 21.70 32.73 -14.06
N THR A 523 23.02 32.74 -13.96
CA THR A 523 23.92 31.97 -14.84
C THR A 523 24.42 30.73 -14.10
N ASP A 524 24.42 29.58 -14.76
CA ASP A 524 24.91 28.33 -14.17
C ASP A 524 26.43 28.36 -13.94
N MET A 525 26.84 27.84 -12.78
CA MET A 525 28.23 27.58 -12.45
C MET A 525 28.67 26.21 -12.99
N ILE A 526 29.98 26.01 -13.10
CA ILE A 526 30.59 24.77 -13.59
C ILE A 526 30.92 23.89 -12.38
N SER A 527 30.41 22.65 -12.35
CA SER A 527 30.73 21.69 -11.30
C SER A 527 32.16 21.18 -11.41
N GLU A 528 32.86 21.09 -10.28
CA GLU A 528 34.19 20.49 -10.17
C GLU A 528 34.13 19.20 -9.35
N ALA A 529 35.04 18.26 -9.62
CA ALA A 529 35.10 16.99 -8.90
C ALA A 529 35.58 17.22 -7.46
N THR A 530 34.88 16.62 -6.50
CA THR A 530 35.25 16.62 -5.08
C THR A 530 35.33 15.20 -4.54
N SER A 531 36.14 14.96 -3.51
CA SER A 531 36.17 13.71 -2.76
C SER A 531 35.26 13.78 -1.52
N GLY A 532 34.43 12.75 -1.30
CA GLY A 532 33.50 12.69 -0.17
C GLY A 532 32.13 13.32 -0.44
N ASN A 533 31.36 13.59 0.63
CA ASN A 533 29.98 14.10 0.56
C ASN A 533 29.92 15.65 0.44
N GLY A 534 30.81 16.23 -0.36
CA GLY A 534 30.85 17.67 -0.60
C GLY A 534 30.50 18.03 -2.04
N PHE A 535 30.38 19.32 -2.31
CA PHE A 535 30.31 19.86 -3.67
C PHE A 535 31.37 20.94 -3.88
N SER A 536 31.74 21.15 -5.14
CA SER A 536 32.54 22.29 -5.58
C SER A 536 31.99 22.81 -6.91
N PHE A 537 31.77 24.12 -6.99
CA PHE A 537 31.37 24.81 -8.21
C PHE A 537 32.25 26.03 -8.41
N ARG A 538 32.62 26.30 -9.67
CA ARG A 538 33.31 27.54 -10.06
C ARG A 538 32.51 28.36 -11.04
N THR A 539 32.68 29.68 -10.99
CA THR A 539 32.15 30.57 -12.04
C THR A 539 32.97 30.49 -13.32
N MET A 540 32.43 31.05 -14.40
CA MET A 540 33.25 31.53 -15.51
C MET A 540 34.07 32.76 -15.06
N PRO A 541 35.07 33.21 -15.84
CA PRO A 541 35.79 34.46 -15.57
C PRO A 541 34.86 35.62 -15.23
N LEU A 542 35.16 36.27 -14.11
CA LEU A 542 34.39 37.40 -13.59
C LEU A 542 35.10 38.72 -13.93
N GLY A 543 34.34 39.81 -13.90
CA GLY A 543 34.90 41.14 -14.07
C GLY A 543 35.58 41.61 -12.79
N ASP A 544 36.71 42.29 -12.91
CA ASP A 544 37.35 42.99 -11.80
C ASP A 544 36.44 44.12 -11.27
N LEU A 545 36.57 44.43 -9.97
CA LEU A 545 35.82 45.45 -9.25
C LEU A 545 34.29 45.33 -9.43
N SER A 546 33.80 44.10 -9.43
CA SER A 546 32.38 43.77 -9.57
C SER A 546 31.92 42.87 -8.43
N GLU A 547 30.70 43.11 -7.96
CA GLU A 547 30.06 42.37 -6.87
C GLU A 547 29.09 41.32 -7.43
N TYR A 548 29.08 40.11 -6.85
CA TYR A 548 28.27 38.98 -7.32
C TYR A 548 27.48 38.29 -6.19
N ASP A 549 26.29 37.80 -6.55
CA ASP A 549 25.44 36.94 -5.73
C ASP A 549 25.52 35.49 -6.23
N PHE A 550 25.41 34.54 -5.30
CA PHE A 550 25.49 33.10 -5.54
C PHE A 550 24.34 32.37 -4.87
N ARG A 551 23.91 31.27 -5.48
CA ARG A 551 22.96 30.35 -4.86
C ARG A 551 23.23 28.90 -5.20
N VAL A 552 22.94 28.01 -4.25
CA VAL A 552 23.05 26.55 -4.40
C VAL A 552 21.71 25.91 -4.00
N PHE A 553 21.22 24.97 -4.82
CA PHE A 553 19.96 24.27 -4.58
C PHE A 553 19.91 22.94 -5.35
N PHE A 554 19.03 22.03 -4.91
CA PHE A 554 18.67 20.85 -5.70
C PHE A 554 17.63 21.23 -6.74
N GLY A 555 17.84 20.83 -7.99
CA GLY A 555 16.94 21.18 -9.08
C GLY A 555 17.16 20.35 -10.32
N ARG A 556 16.22 20.44 -11.26
CA ARG A 556 16.32 19.78 -12.57
C ARG A 556 15.86 20.71 -13.67
N TYR A 557 16.39 20.48 -14.87
CA TYR A 557 15.91 21.13 -16.07
C TYR A 557 14.86 20.25 -16.76
N SER A 558 13.63 20.75 -16.89
CA SER A 558 12.57 20.12 -17.69
C SER A 558 12.45 20.80 -19.05
N ASN A 559 12.25 20.02 -20.11
CA ASN A 559 11.92 20.57 -21.42
C ASN A 559 10.40 20.81 -21.51
N GLY A 560 10.00 22.07 -21.62
CA GLY A 560 8.62 22.50 -21.86
C GLY A 560 8.41 23.04 -23.28
N SER A 561 7.15 23.35 -23.61
CA SER A 561 6.77 23.95 -24.90
C SER A 561 7.37 25.33 -25.15
N SER A 562 7.84 26.00 -24.09
CA SER A 562 8.50 27.31 -24.09
C SER A 562 10.03 27.25 -23.98
N GLY A 563 10.63 26.04 -23.95
CA GLY A 563 12.07 25.84 -23.81
C GLY A 563 12.46 25.10 -22.52
N ARG A 564 13.73 25.22 -22.13
CA ARG A 564 14.30 24.56 -20.95
C ARG A 564 13.94 25.36 -19.69
N GLU A 565 13.14 24.79 -18.79
CA GLU A 565 12.68 25.43 -17.55
C GLU A 565 13.37 24.79 -16.34
N LEU A 566 13.75 25.62 -15.36
CA LEU A 566 14.38 25.19 -14.12
C LEU A 566 13.32 24.92 -13.05
N GLN A 567 13.25 23.69 -12.55
CA GLN A 567 12.44 23.32 -11.39
C GLN A 567 13.32 23.22 -10.15
N MET A 568 13.08 24.08 -9.15
CA MET A 568 13.79 24.03 -7.87
C MET A 568 13.10 23.00 -6.96
N LEU A 569 13.88 22.02 -6.51
CA LEU A 569 13.45 20.91 -5.64
C LEU A 569 13.81 21.15 -4.17
N SER A 570 14.66 22.15 -3.88
CA SER A 570 14.97 22.60 -2.52
C SER A 570 14.96 24.13 -2.42
N VAL A 571 14.88 24.62 -1.18
CA VAL A 571 15.09 26.05 -0.88
C VAL A 571 16.55 26.40 -1.22
N PRO A 572 16.82 27.48 -1.96
CA PRO A 572 18.19 27.87 -2.29
C PRO A 572 18.92 28.47 -1.09
N VAL A 573 20.16 28.04 -0.89
CA VAL A 573 21.11 28.71 0.00
C VAL A 573 21.80 29.81 -0.79
N VAL A 574 21.72 31.04 -0.32
CA VAL A 574 22.18 32.23 -1.05
C VAL A 574 23.30 32.93 -0.29
N VAL A 575 24.35 33.31 -1.01
CA VAL A 575 25.41 34.22 -0.54
C VAL A 575 25.38 35.44 -1.43
N THR A 576 25.21 36.62 -0.85
CA THR A 576 25.10 37.87 -1.61
C THR A 576 26.30 38.77 -1.35
N GLY A 577 26.63 39.59 -2.33
CA GLY A 577 27.56 40.69 -2.15
C GLY A 577 29.03 40.30 -2.03
N VAL A 578 29.51 39.42 -2.89
CA VAL A 578 30.92 39.00 -2.91
C VAL A 578 31.71 39.85 -3.89
N ASP A 579 32.71 40.57 -3.38
CA ASP A 579 33.60 41.42 -4.18
C ASP A 579 34.66 40.60 -4.93
N VAL A 580 34.83 40.90 -6.21
CA VAL A 580 35.90 40.35 -7.05
C VAL A 580 36.98 41.39 -7.25
N VAL A 581 38.17 41.13 -6.72
CA VAL A 581 39.38 41.95 -6.89
C VAL A 581 40.46 41.11 -7.55
N ALA A 582 40.78 41.38 -8.81
CA ALA A 582 41.66 40.54 -9.63
C ALA A 582 43.10 40.52 -9.13
N ASN A 583 43.60 41.65 -8.61
CA ASN A 583 44.92 41.74 -7.99
C ASN A 583 44.82 42.37 -6.60
N GLY A 584 44.90 41.53 -5.57
CA GLY A 584 44.90 41.96 -4.16
C GLY A 584 46.24 42.53 -3.66
N ASN A 585 47.31 42.44 -4.45
CA ASN A 585 48.64 42.87 -4.01
C ASN A 585 48.85 44.35 -4.33
N PRO A 586 49.07 45.22 -3.31
CA PRO A 586 49.41 46.61 -3.56
C PRO A 586 50.79 46.71 -4.24
N PRO A 587 51.05 47.79 -4.99
CA PRO A 587 52.41 48.16 -5.37
C PRO A 587 53.20 48.62 -4.14
N ASP A 588 54.54 48.62 -4.22
CA ASP A 588 55.37 49.20 -3.17
C ASP A 588 55.13 50.72 -3.04
N GLU A 589 55.41 51.22 -1.84
CA GLU A 589 55.24 52.64 -1.49
C GLU A 589 56.10 53.56 -2.38
N PRO A 590 55.55 54.70 -2.84
CA PRO A 590 56.33 55.69 -3.58
C PRO A 590 57.35 56.37 -2.65
N VAL A 591 58.61 56.47 -3.07
CA VAL A 591 59.67 57.09 -2.25
C VAL A 591 59.84 58.56 -2.64
N VAL A 592 59.56 59.47 -1.71
CA VAL A 592 59.75 60.91 -1.91
C VAL A 592 61.26 61.24 -1.96
N ILE A 593 61.72 61.83 -3.06
CA ILE A 593 63.11 62.28 -3.22
C ILE A 593 63.24 63.72 -2.72
N SER A 594 62.31 64.57 -3.14
CA SER A 594 62.28 65.98 -2.75
C SER A 594 60.86 66.52 -2.81
N ALA A 595 60.55 67.41 -1.88
CA ALA A 595 59.31 68.16 -1.87
C ALA A 595 59.62 69.60 -1.46
N SER A 596 59.13 70.57 -2.24
CA SER A 596 59.32 72.00 -1.96
C SER A 596 58.06 72.79 -2.27
N GLY A 597 57.82 73.85 -1.50
CA GLY A 597 56.64 74.70 -1.60
C GLY A 597 56.39 75.48 -0.31
N SER A 598 55.48 76.44 -0.38
CA SER A 598 55.02 77.23 0.77
C SER A 598 53.53 77.54 0.60
N ALA A 599 52.82 77.84 1.69
CA ALA A 599 51.40 78.19 1.63
C ALA A 599 51.18 79.38 0.68
N GLY A 600 50.26 79.24 -0.27
CA GLY A 600 49.99 80.23 -1.31
C GLY A 600 50.77 80.03 -2.62
N ASP A 601 51.78 79.14 -2.66
CA ASP A 601 52.56 78.80 -3.85
C ASP A 601 52.26 77.37 -4.35
N ASN A 602 53.00 76.89 -5.36
CA ASN A 602 52.91 75.52 -5.86
C ASN A 602 53.85 74.58 -5.09
N LEU A 603 53.31 73.45 -4.65
CA LEU A 603 54.08 72.25 -4.30
C LEU A 603 54.73 71.70 -5.56
N ILE A 604 56.02 71.39 -5.47
CA ILE A 604 56.75 70.55 -6.43
C ILE A 604 57.24 69.34 -5.65
N VAL A 605 56.76 68.15 -6.00
CA VAL A 605 57.19 66.89 -5.40
C VAL A 605 57.79 65.99 -6.48
N THR A 606 59.00 65.53 -6.23
CA THR A 606 59.68 64.51 -7.05
C THR A 606 59.82 63.24 -6.22
N PHE A 607 59.36 62.13 -6.78
CA PHE A 607 59.35 60.82 -6.13
C PHE A 607 59.72 59.72 -7.11
N THR A 608 60.19 58.57 -6.59
CA THR A 608 60.34 57.34 -7.36
C THR A 608 59.15 56.43 -7.13
N VAL A 609 58.68 55.80 -8.19
CA VAL A 609 57.64 54.76 -8.13
C VAL A 609 58.29 53.39 -8.28
N ASP A 610 57.71 52.38 -7.64
CA ASP A 610 58.04 51.00 -7.96
C ASP A 610 57.41 50.66 -9.31
N LEU A 611 58.23 50.48 -10.35
CA LEU A 611 57.78 50.09 -11.69
C LEU A 611 57.56 48.56 -11.81
N GLY A 612 57.36 47.87 -10.69
CA GLY A 612 57.02 46.46 -10.64
C GLY A 612 55.68 46.13 -11.29
N ALA A 613 55.37 44.83 -11.36
CA ALA A 613 54.17 44.30 -12.03
C ALA A 613 52.83 44.78 -11.44
N ASN A 614 52.84 45.33 -10.21
CA ASN A 614 51.64 45.80 -9.52
C ASN A 614 51.41 47.32 -9.67
N TYR A 615 52.27 48.06 -10.37
CA TYR A 615 52.11 49.51 -10.51
C TYR A 615 51.21 49.89 -11.68
N HIS A 616 50.18 50.68 -11.41
CA HIS A 616 49.32 51.27 -12.43
C HIS A 616 49.38 52.81 -12.43
N ARG A 617 49.28 53.44 -11.26
CA ARG A 617 49.28 54.90 -11.11
C ARG A 617 49.66 55.36 -9.71
N THR A 618 50.11 56.61 -9.58
CA THR A 618 50.29 57.28 -8.29
C THR A 618 49.33 58.46 -8.15
N GLY A 619 48.61 58.53 -7.03
CA GLY A 619 47.75 59.66 -6.68
C GLY A 619 48.45 60.63 -5.74
N LEU A 620 48.34 61.93 -6.01
CA LEU A 620 48.67 62.99 -5.06
C LEU A 620 47.39 63.38 -4.31
N TYR A 621 47.40 63.21 -2.99
CA TYR A 621 46.28 63.48 -2.10
C TYR A 621 46.56 64.71 -1.24
N ARG A 622 45.51 65.47 -0.90
CA ARG A 622 45.59 66.70 -0.11
C ARG A 622 44.51 66.74 0.97
N ALA A 623 44.88 67.12 2.19
CA ALA A 623 43.98 67.48 3.28
C ALA A 623 44.35 68.86 3.86
N ALA A 624 43.55 69.34 4.82
CA ALA A 624 43.92 70.51 5.61
C ALA A 624 45.24 70.25 6.37
N SER A 625 45.99 71.32 6.66
CA SER A 625 47.22 71.21 7.46
C SER A 625 46.92 70.53 8.81
N GLY A 626 47.80 69.64 9.26
CA GLY A 626 47.63 68.82 10.47
C GLY A 626 46.59 67.69 10.38
N ALA A 627 45.81 67.58 9.31
CA ALA A 627 44.79 66.52 9.18
C ALA A 627 45.41 65.15 8.85
N PRO A 628 44.73 64.03 9.17
CA PRO A 628 45.17 62.68 8.81
C PRO A 628 44.80 62.32 7.36
N PHE A 629 45.47 61.30 6.78
CA PHE A 629 45.22 60.83 5.40
C PHE A 629 43.76 60.42 5.15
N GLY A 630 43.05 59.89 6.14
CA GLY A 630 41.63 59.52 5.99
C GLY A 630 40.68 60.68 5.63
N SER A 631 41.13 61.92 5.75
CA SER A 631 40.41 63.13 5.31
C SER A 631 40.93 63.72 4.01
N ALA A 632 41.95 63.11 3.40
CA ALA A 632 42.60 63.61 2.20
C ALA A 632 41.77 63.31 0.95
N THR A 633 41.70 64.32 0.08
CA THR A 633 41.05 64.22 -1.23
C THR A 633 42.10 64.10 -2.32
N LEU A 634 41.83 63.29 -3.34
CA LEU A 634 42.69 63.19 -4.51
C LEU A 634 42.78 64.54 -5.22
N VAL A 635 44.00 65.01 -5.48
CA VAL A 635 44.27 66.20 -6.30
C VAL A 635 44.46 65.82 -7.76
N LYS A 636 45.33 64.83 -8.02
CA LYS A 636 45.70 64.43 -9.38
C LYS A 636 46.29 63.02 -9.42
N TRP A 637 46.07 62.33 -10.54
CA TRP A 637 46.75 61.08 -10.90
C TRP A 637 48.00 61.33 -11.75
N SER A 638 49.04 60.54 -11.54
CA SER A 638 50.15 60.35 -12.46
C SER A 638 50.19 58.91 -12.95
N PHE A 639 50.28 58.74 -14.27
CA PHE A 639 50.48 57.44 -14.95
C PHE A 639 51.90 57.35 -15.53
N ASP A 640 52.79 58.22 -15.08
CA ASP A 640 54.17 58.26 -15.56
C ASP A 640 54.92 57.00 -15.12
N GLN A 641 55.63 56.40 -16.07
CA GLN A 641 56.43 55.18 -15.91
C GLN A 641 57.93 55.49 -15.84
N SER A 642 58.29 56.77 -15.69
CA SER A 642 59.67 57.21 -15.47
C SER A 642 60.14 56.82 -14.07
N SER A 643 61.43 56.52 -13.91
CA SER A 643 62.02 56.18 -12.60
C SER A 643 61.95 57.34 -11.58
N GLN A 644 61.79 58.57 -12.05
CA GLN A 644 61.49 59.75 -11.24
C GLN A 644 60.32 60.50 -11.87
N VAL A 645 59.29 60.72 -11.07
CA VAL A 645 58.07 61.43 -11.46
C VAL A 645 58.00 62.72 -10.68
N THR A 646 57.72 63.83 -11.37
CA THR A 646 57.51 65.13 -10.72
C THR A 646 56.05 65.56 -10.88
N MET A 647 55.39 65.82 -9.76
CA MET A 647 54.02 66.34 -9.71
C MET A 647 54.01 67.74 -9.10
N THR A 648 53.10 68.57 -9.60
CA THR A 648 52.88 69.92 -9.08
C THR A 648 51.41 70.12 -8.69
N ALA A 649 51.18 70.83 -7.59
CA ALA A 649 49.84 71.16 -7.10
C ALA A 649 49.86 72.48 -6.33
N ALA A 650 48.78 73.25 -6.37
CA ALA A 650 48.69 74.49 -5.59
C ALA A 650 48.48 74.20 -4.09
N ILE A 651 49.27 74.86 -3.24
CA ILE A 651 49.10 74.87 -1.79
C ILE A 651 48.20 76.06 -1.43
N PRO A 652 46.99 75.83 -0.86
CA PRO A 652 46.12 76.92 -0.43
C PRO A 652 46.83 77.86 0.56
N PRO A 653 46.50 79.17 0.58
CA PRO A 653 47.03 80.10 1.59
C PRO A 653 46.70 79.71 3.03
N SER A 654 45.67 78.88 3.24
CA SER A 654 45.31 78.31 4.56
C SER A 654 46.19 77.15 4.99
N GLY A 655 47.19 76.77 4.19
CA GLY A 655 48.03 75.58 4.38
C GLY A 655 47.34 74.28 3.95
N ALA A 656 48.14 73.24 3.72
CA ALA A 656 47.68 71.90 3.37
C ALA A 656 48.75 70.83 3.65
N ARG A 657 48.30 69.59 3.86
CA ARG A 657 49.14 68.40 3.99
C ARG A 657 48.95 67.49 2.80
N PHE A 658 50.04 66.91 2.28
CA PHE A 658 50.03 66.11 1.06
C PHE A 658 50.58 64.69 1.28
N TRP A 659 50.02 63.73 0.54
CA TRP A 659 50.47 62.34 0.52
C TRP A 659 50.53 61.81 -0.91
N LEU A 660 51.39 60.84 -1.14
CA LEU A 660 51.40 60.01 -2.34
C LEU A 660 50.89 58.61 -1.99
N ARG A 661 50.13 58.03 -2.91
CA ARG A 661 49.69 56.63 -2.82
C ARG A 661 49.71 56.00 -4.19
N SER A 662 50.44 54.90 -4.34
CA SER A 662 50.48 54.11 -5.57
C SER A 662 49.33 53.10 -5.56
N GLU A 663 48.74 52.82 -6.72
CA GLU A 663 47.65 51.84 -6.88
C GLU A 663 47.94 50.91 -8.05
N ASN A 664 47.45 49.67 -7.94
CA ASN A 664 47.42 48.70 -9.03
C ASN A 664 46.17 48.88 -9.91
N GLU A 665 46.03 48.06 -10.96
CA GLU A 665 44.88 48.12 -11.89
C GLU A 665 43.54 47.81 -11.20
N SER A 666 43.57 46.98 -10.16
CA SER A 666 42.42 46.64 -9.30
C SER A 666 42.20 47.66 -8.17
N GLN A 667 42.79 48.85 -8.24
CA GLN A 667 42.63 49.94 -7.27
C GLN A 667 43.08 49.61 -5.84
N VAL A 668 43.87 48.56 -5.66
CA VAL A 668 44.49 48.26 -4.37
C VAL A 668 45.71 49.16 -4.21
N GLY A 669 45.64 50.07 -3.24
CA GLY A 669 46.67 51.06 -2.99
C GLY A 669 47.67 50.67 -1.93
N SER A 670 48.93 51.09 -2.12
CA SER A 670 50.00 51.06 -1.12
C SER A 670 49.61 51.81 0.16
N ASP A 671 50.43 51.71 1.20
CA ASP A 671 50.33 52.64 2.31
C ASP A 671 50.62 54.08 1.83
N PRO A 672 49.93 55.10 2.41
CA PRO A 672 50.11 56.48 2.00
C PRO A 672 51.42 57.07 2.54
N VAL A 673 52.26 57.57 1.64
CA VAL A 673 53.54 58.21 2.00
C VAL A 673 53.35 59.71 2.14
N GLU A 674 53.70 60.25 3.29
CA GLU A 674 53.63 61.69 3.54
C GLU A 674 54.68 62.44 2.70
N VAL A 675 54.22 63.47 1.97
CA VAL A 675 55.09 64.40 1.25
C VAL A 675 55.53 65.53 2.18
N GLY A 676 54.61 66.03 3.00
CA GLY A 676 54.86 67.08 3.98
C GLY A 676 53.59 67.83 4.38
N ASP A 677 53.69 68.54 5.51
CA ASP A 677 52.67 69.46 6.01
C ASP A 677 53.15 70.91 5.83
N TYR A 678 52.36 71.72 5.15
CA TYR A 678 52.66 73.11 4.83
C TYR A 678 51.65 74.01 5.54
N PRO A 679 51.89 74.39 6.81
CA PRO A 679 51.03 75.32 7.53
C PRO A 679 51.11 76.74 6.92
N ALA A 680 50.07 77.54 7.16
CA ALA A 680 49.96 78.93 6.71
C ALA A 680 51.02 79.85 7.32
#